data_AF-A0A8T0H1P5-F1
#
_entry.id   AF-A0A8T0H1P5-F1
#
_cell.length_a   1.000
_cell.length_b   1.000
_cell.length_c   1.000
_cell.angle_alpha   90.00
_cell.angle_beta   90.00
_cell.angle_gamma   90.00
#
_symmetry.space_group_name_H-M   'P 1'
#
loop_
_entity.id
_entity.type
_entity.pdbx_description
1 polymer ?
#
loop_
_entity_poly.entity_id
_entity_poly.type
_entity_poly.pdbx_seq_one_letter_code
_entity_poly.pdbx_strand_id
1 'polypeptide(L)'
;MAMVVDTAPAPAPAPAPAPEQQPLPQPAGFGGLGVPLQAVAVVGAPAFPNSVKWSQDNLLAIASGHLVTILNPAELTGPKGFVPIAQSPIFEIGKVQPADFYDPELMQFRLAREGRTAVRSIDWSPQGVASHGGCLLAVCTTDSRVKLYRAPFCDYTPEWVEVGDVTELMYSCCVENKFQAPEVASDAVPKDNRIDESSLLAKSKKRRAQTQEPEHRKVQRTEKITENPSEGADGMDSERPPLETYKRRPRGIPVTNNVFTRVEEYRPSPISPVKKRSNGVGNLEIQLPRKTRNPNPPPCDDAVSPSGPHSGSSRRSSFIAPMDYAARNYSLSPLVIAWSSTYHVNDRGFVFCAVGTKAGSVWLLRIALPEYYSVEIPVFPEMSLLGEIVVHKSWITTLSWGMCSSLKGTTEDTAVLATGSSDGSVKLWSANLKMLALLPSGSRTFPLTLLREVIAADNVSVSSLALIVPNGSSSRPRLALGKGAGQVSVCEFDSTWMCTQRGDQSTAHDQVVTGLIWTTDGRFLYSCSQDNVLHAWELLEGELCSLPVTDCSSILKTETPQIAMDLPASVLDLYYGIALSPGMLTMAVVRGVTADMVDQMYQARAQKGVVHLFWMGCQKTKSSLEELESSTGTPIAKSIEADDFENWKSQILFSLRQMEDPTRPLNLWDILAALSALKPVTNAEFVVSIILDWVSTWCEGLNPRDTHTLYTSLDILHASLASASCRQLQIFCVLYRQLLLGHCRSEVLSGRTSIEQLDAPLERTVSLGKNAGHFIHSADEEDQLKKHLSSVEHELRQRLYFGTLSLVSCLESAEQLENRLGDMEVVTPLIVDWVVANKSECFPQLVQLADERSSIDMSSASGERCSFCDTGVRLESPEVAYCNGVESEKGFSKHKLQRCCISLQVCPGNPLWYCSCCARWASALAPVSFFSLPSRLSSGPASSPLSQQSPLPACPFCGILMHRYLPNFLLSPKLF
;
A
#
# COMPACT_ATOMS: atom_id res chain seq x y z
N MET A 1 -50.79 35.34 -49.84
CA MET A 1 -50.67 36.73 -50.32
C MET A 1 -49.85 37.45 -49.26
N ALA A 2 -48.64 37.95 -49.55
CA ALA A 2 -48.33 39.07 -50.45
C ALA A 2 -48.97 40.39 -49.92
N MET A 3 -48.26 41.50 -49.69
CA MET A 3 -46.93 41.91 -50.20
C MET A 3 -46.08 42.67 -49.16
N VAL A 4 -44.77 42.74 -49.44
CA VAL A 4 -43.83 43.74 -48.90
C VAL A 4 -44.00 45.06 -49.65
N VAL A 5 -43.96 46.22 -48.97
CA VAL A 5 -43.56 47.51 -49.55
C VAL A 5 -42.84 48.35 -48.48
N ASP A 6 -41.59 48.72 -48.74
CA ASP A 6 -40.81 49.70 -47.97
C ASP A 6 -41.25 51.15 -48.25
N THR A 7 -41.10 52.08 -47.29
CA THR A 7 -40.15 53.22 -47.36
C THR A 7 -40.37 54.27 -46.25
N ALA A 8 -39.31 54.48 -45.44
CA ALA A 8 -38.70 55.74 -44.94
C ALA A 8 -39.53 57.00 -44.53
N PRO A 9 -38.92 57.96 -43.81
CA PRO A 9 -38.20 57.85 -42.54
C PRO A 9 -38.76 58.80 -41.45
N ALA A 10 -38.48 58.54 -40.17
CA ALA A 10 -38.98 59.34 -39.03
C ALA A 10 -37.82 59.74 -38.06
N PRO A 11 -37.99 60.80 -37.23
CA PRO A 11 -36.87 61.65 -36.80
C PRO A 11 -36.08 61.14 -35.59
N ALA A 12 -34.82 61.58 -35.49
CA ALA A 12 -33.89 61.22 -34.42
C ALA A 12 -34.17 61.97 -33.09
N PRO A 13 -34.30 61.25 -31.95
CA PRO A 13 -34.32 61.85 -30.62
C PRO A 13 -32.92 62.02 -30.01
N ALA A 14 -32.82 62.89 -29.00
CA ALA A 14 -31.59 63.43 -28.40
C ALA A 14 -30.78 62.41 -27.53
N PRO A 15 -29.47 62.66 -27.27
CA PRO A 15 -28.56 61.65 -26.72
C PRO A 15 -28.66 61.47 -25.19
N ALA A 16 -28.61 60.20 -24.76
CA ALA A 16 -28.39 59.79 -23.38
C ALA A 16 -26.88 59.67 -23.05
N PRO A 17 -26.45 59.80 -21.79
CA PRO A 17 -25.03 59.99 -21.44
C PRO A 17 -24.16 58.74 -21.63
N ALA A 18 -22.87 58.97 -21.88
CA ALA A 18 -21.89 57.93 -22.19
C ALA A 18 -21.48 57.08 -20.96
N PRO A 19 -21.21 55.77 -21.15
CA PRO A 19 -20.65 54.91 -20.12
C PRO A 19 -19.14 55.18 -19.91
N GLU A 20 -18.66 54.97 -18.69
CA GLU A 20 -17.24 55.16 -18.33
C GLU A 20 -16.31 54.12 -18.99
N GLN A 21 -15.02 54.48 -19.03
CA GLN A 21 -14.00 53.81 -19.83
C GLN A 21 -13.70 52.38 -19.36
N GLN A 22 -13.57 51.46 -20.32
CA GLN A 22 -13.11 50.08 -20.07
C GLN A 22 -11.64 50.07 -19.58
N PRO A 23 -11.34 49.40 -18.45
CA PRO A 23 -9.98 48.99 -18.14
C PRO A 23 -9.52 47.89 -19.09
N LEU A 24 -8.21 47.85 -19.37
CA LEU A 24 -7.55 46.81 -20.17
C LEU A 24 -7.82 45.40 -19.61
N PRO A 25 -7.98 44.37 -20.46
CA PRO A 25 -8.17 43.00 -20.00
C PRO A 25 -6.90 42.47 -19.31
N GLN A 26 -7.05 42.08 -18.04
CA GLN A 26 -6.09 41.20 -17.38
C GLN A 26 -6.22 39.77 -17.95
N PRO A 27 -5.14 38.97 -17.98
CA PRO A 27 -5.21 37.61 -18.54
C PRO A 27 -6.17 36.75 -17.72
N ALA A 28 -7.14 36.14 -18.41
CA ALA A 28 -8.15 35.30 -17.77
C ALA A 28 -7.51 34.00 -17.24
N GLY A 29 -7.58 33.79 -15.93
CA GLY A 29 -7.34 32.49 -15.33
C GLY A 29 -8.38 31.49 -15.86
N PHE A 30 -7.91 30.41 -16.49
CA PHE A 30 -8.78 29.41 -17.11
C PHE A 30 -9.53 28.59 -16.05
N GLY A 31 -10.79 28.97 -15.77
CA GLY A 31 -11.72 28.22 -14.95
C GLY A 31 -12.76 27.47 -15.79
N GLY A 32 -12.87 26.17 -15.58
CA GLY A 32 -14.09 25.39 -15.86
C GLY A 32 -14.25 24.85 -17.29
N LEU A 33 -14.13 23.53 -17.43
CA LEU A 33 -15.01 22.68 -18.24
C LEU A 33 -14.85 21.23 -17.75
N GLY A 34 -15.97 20.53 -17.54
CA GLY A 34 -16.01 19.25 -16.84
C GLY A 34 -15.26 18.12 -17.57
N VAL A 35 -14.53 17.31 -16.79
CA VAL A 35 -13.84 16.09 -17.25
C VAL A 35 -14.47 14.90 -16.51
N PRO A 36 -14.76 13.77 -17.19
CA PRO A 36 -15.19 12.55 -16.49
C PRO A 36 -14.01 12.04 -15.64
N LEU A 37 -14.15 12.14 -14.32
CA LEU A 37 -13.08 11.89 -13.35
C LEU A 37 -13.28 10.56 -12.64
N GLN A 38 -12.23 9.75 -12.57
CA GLN A 38 -12.18 8.54 -11.75
C GLN A 38 -11.89 8.94 -10.28
N ALA A 39 -12.91 9.51 -9.63
CA ALA A 39 -12.86 10.08 -8.30
C ALA A 39 -13.68 9.25 -7.28
N VAL A 40 -13.16 9.06 -6.07
CA VAL A 40 -13.81 8.27 -5.00
C VAL A 40 -13.94 9.07 -3.72
N ALA A 41 -15.14 9.04 -3.13
CA ALA A 41 -15.47 9.71 -1.88
C ALA A 41 -14.69 9.11 -0.68
N VAL A 42 -14.26 9.98 0.23
CA VAL A 42 -13.72 9.60 1.54
C VAL A 42 -14.61 10.19 2.64
N VAL A 43 -14.98 9.34 3.60
CA VAL A 43 -15.93 9.64 4.69
C VAL A 43 -15.32 10.61 5.74
N GLY A 44 -14.01 10.48 5.99
CA GLY A 44 -13.25 11.38 6.84
C GLY A 44 -12.66 12.57 6.06
N ALA A 45 -12.42 13.68 6.75
CA ALA A 45 -11.62 14.77 6.20
C ALA A 45 -10.12 14.42 6.31
N PRO A 46 -9.31 14.49 5.24
CA PRO A 46 -7.86 14.48 5.37
C PRO A 46 -7.40 15.71 6.17
N ALA A 47 -6.33 15.55 6.96
CA ALA A 47 -5.91 16.57 7.94
C ALA A 47 -4.40 16.81 8.00
N PHE A 48 -3.59 15.82 7.62
CA PHE A 48 -2.13 15.88 7.66
C PHE A 48 -1.55 15.68 6.24
N PRO A 49 -0.35 16.21 5.96
CA PRO A 49 0.41 15.89 4.76
C PRO A 49 0.62 14.40 4.53
N ASN A 50 0.93 14.03 3.29
CA ASN A 50 1.22 12.67 2.85
C ASN A 50 0.14 11.63 3.25
N SER A 51 -1.12 12.05 3.24
CA SER A 51 -2.29 11.28 3.71
C SER A 51 -2.68 10.06 2.87
N VAL A 52 -1.93 9.73 1.81
CA VAL A 52 -2.19 8.58 0.93
C VAL A 52 -0.92 7.80 0.64
N LYS A 53 -1.02 6.47 0.66
CA LYS A 53 0.06 5.55 0.29
C LYS A 53 -0.49 4.38 -0.53
N TRP A 54 0.24 4.00 -1.58
CA TRP A 54 -0.06 2.84 -2.42
C TRP A 54 0.80 1.65 -1.98
N SER A 55 0.19 0.49 -1.78
CA SER A 55 0.87 -0.74 -1.40
C SER A 55 1.34 -1.52 -2.63
N GLN A 56 2.30 -2.42 -2.43
CA GLN A 56 2.74 -3.34 -3.46
C GLN A 56 1.61 -4.31 -3.91
N ASP A 57 0.64 -4.60 -3.02
CA ASP A 57 -0.55 -5.43 -3.27
C ASP A 57 -1.67 -4.74 -4.07
N ASN A 58 -1.41 -3.57 -4.65
CA ASN A 58 -2.42 -2.70 -5.28
C ASN A 58 -3.49 -2.14 -4.31
N LEU A 59 -3.14 -1.77 -3.07
CA LEU A 59 -4.09 -1.15 -2.15
C LEU A 59 -3.72 0.31 -1.86
N LEU A 60 -4.71 1.18 -1.92
CA LEU A 60 -4.58 2.57 -1.51
C LEU A 60 -5.07 2.73 -0.07
N ALA A 61 -4.20 3.14 0.85
CA ALA A 61 -4.60 3.59 2.19
C ALA A 61 -4.74 5.12 2.17
N ILE A 62 -5.85 5.63 2.70
CA ILE A 62 -6.13 7.08 2.84
C ILE A 62 -6.41 7.41 4.30
N ALA A 63 -5.54 8.22 4.91
CA ALA A 63 -5.67 8.74 6.26
C ALA A 63 -6.68 9.91 6.30
N SER A 64 -7.78 9.74 7.03
CA SER A 64 -8.92 10.67 7.01
C SER A 64 -9.49 10.89 8.41
N GLY A 65 -8.91 11.82 9.16
CA GLY A 65 -9.27 12.07 10.55
C GLY A 65 -9.04 10.81 11.41
N HIS A 66 -10.10 10.27 12.01
CA HIS A 66 -10.06 9.10 12.91
C HIS A 66 -10.19 7.75 12.18
N LEU A 67 -10.02 7.72 10.85
CA LEU A 67 -10.26 6.55 10.01
C LEU A 67 -9.21 6.47 8.90
N VAL A 68 -8.59 5.29 8.71
CA VAL A 68 -7.95 4.95 7.42
C VAL A 68 -8.96 4.22 6.56
N THR A 69 -9.17 4.70 5.32
CA THR A 69 -9.97 4.01 4.31
C THR A 69 -9.05 3.26 3.36
N ILE A 70 -9.34 1.99 3.04
CA ILE A 70 -8.52 1.17 2.15
C ILE A 70 -9.32 0.86 0.87
N LEU A 71 -8.81 1.31 -0.28
CA LEU A 71 -9.42 1.15 -1.60
C LEU A 71 -8.64 0.14 -2.46
N ASN A 72 -9.34 -0.52 -3.37
CA ASN A 72 -8.74 -1.30 -4.46
C ASN A 72 -8.89 -0.53 -5.78
N PRO A 73 -7.82 -0.01 -6.41
CA PRO A 73 -7.89 0.69 -7.69
C PRO A 73 -8.56 -0.10 -8.81
N ALA A 74 -8.51 -1.44 -8.75
CA ALA A 74 -9.19 -2.33 -9.71
C ALA A 74 -10.71 -2.41 -9.53
N GLU A 75 -11.23 -2.04 -8.36
CA GLU A 75 -12.64 -2.13 -8.00
C GLU A 75 -13.03 -0.95 -7.11
N LEU A 76 -13.34 0.19 -7.74
CA LEU A 76 -13.71 1.45 -7.06
C LEU A 76 -15.21 1.52 -6.67
N THR A 77 -15.93 0.40 -6.65
CA THR A 77 -17.35 0.33 -6.25
C THR A 77 -17.56 0.58 -4.76
N GLY A 78 -16.50 0.47 -3.95
CA GLY A 78 -16.51 0.78 -2.53
C GLY A 78 -15.15 0.52 -1.87
N PRO A 79 -15.00 0.84 -0.57
CA PRO A 79 -13.79 0.52 0.17
C PRO A 79 -13.65 -0.99 0.43
N LYS A 80 -12.45 -1.51 0.23
CA LYS A 80 -12.08 -2.90 0.53
C LYS A 80 -11.93 -3.14 2.04
N GLY A 81 -11.65 -2.09 2.82
CA GLY A 81 -11.58 -2.18 4.27
C GLY A 81 -11.30 -0.86 4.97
N PHE A 82 -11.22 -0.91 6.29
CA PHE A 82 -11.07 0.27 7.16
C PHE A 82 -10.14 -0.01 8.35
N VAL A 83 -9.47 1.04 8.85
CA VAL A 83 -8.82 1.06 10.16
C VAL A 83 -9.47 2.15 11.01
N PRO A 84 -10.43 1.83 11.91
CA PRO A 84 -10.97 2.80 12.86
C PRO A 84 -9.97 3.08 13.98
N ILE A 85 -9.74 4.37 14.29
CA ILE A 85 -8.81 4.77 15.34
C ILE A 85 -9.56 5.12 16.62
N ALA A 86 -9.27 4.36 17.68
CA ALA A 86 -9.72 4.64 19.04
C ALA A 86 -8.62 5.34 19.85
N GLN A 87 -9.03 6.14 20.85
CA GLN A 87 -8.11 6.75 21.79
C GLN A 87 -7.45 5.68 22.68
N SER A 88 -6.13 5.68 22.73
CA SER A 88 -5.36 4.69 23.49
C SER A 88 -5.11 5.13 24.95
N PRO A 89 -4.91 4.19 25.89
CA PRO A 89 -4.56 4.53 27.28
C PRO A 89 -3.20 5.22 27.35
N ILE A 90 -3.08 6.25 28.18
CA ILE A 90 -1.86 7.07 28.35
C ILE A 90 -0.77 6.27 29.09
N PHE A 91 0.49 6.40 28.67
CA PHE A 91 1.64 5.75 29.33
C PHE A 91 2.09 6.48 30.60
N GLU A 92 2.49 5.75 31.64
CA GLU A 92 2.95 6.32 32.91
C GLU A 92 4.43 6.76 32.85
N ILE A 93 4.72 7.86 32.13
CA ILE A 93 6.08 8.39 31.97
C ILE A 93 6.66 9.09 33.22
N GLY A 94 5.80 9.46 34.18
CA GLY A 94 6.17 10.11 35.43
C GLY A 94 5.06 11.03 35.98
N LYS A 95 5.33 11.70 37.10
CA LYS A 95 4.46 12.72 37.69
C LYS A 95 5.29 13.96 38.02
N VAL A 96 4.79 15.14 37.67
CA VAL A 96 5.40 16.44 38.03
C VAL A 96 4.65 17.05 39.21
N GLN A 97 5.28 17.92 40.01
CA GLN A 97 4.57 18.59 41.11
C GLN A 97 3.54 19.57 40.57
N PRO A 98 2.40 19.79 41.26
CA PRO A 98 1.39 20.74 40.80
C PRO A 98 1.85 22.20 40.71
N ALA A 99 2.90 22.58 41.44
CA ALA A 99 3.51 23.91 41.37
C ALA A 99 4.20 24.17 40.01
N ASP A 100 4.84 23.13 39.45
CA ASP A 100 5.66 23.25 38.24
C ASP A 100 4.81 23.16 36.95
N PHE A 101 3.49 23.04 37.05
CA PHE A 101 2.58 22.97 35.89
C PHE A 101 2.55 24.24 35.03
N TYR A 102 3.12 25.35 35.52
CA TYR A 102 3.30 26.60 34.77
C TYR A 102 4.69 26.74 34.13
N ASP A 103 5.54 25.71 34.24
CA ASP A 103 6.81 25.67 33.53
C ASP A 103 6.58 25.77 32.01
N PRO A 104 7.31 26.64 31.27
CA PRO A 104 7.19 26.78 29.82
C PRO A 104 7.25 25.47 29.04
N GLU A 105 8.03 24.49 29.51
CA GLU A 105 8.21 23.18 28.85
C GLU A 105 6.95 22.30 28.96
N LEU A 106 6.10 22.56 29.96
CA LEU A 106 4.85 21.84 30.20
C LEU A 106 3.61 22.57 29.64
N MET A 107 3.73 23.88 29.35
CA MET A 107 2.62 24.68 28.80
C MET A 107 2.04 24.09 27.51
N GLN A 108 2.87 23.52 26.63
CA GLN A 108 2.43 22.83 25.42
C GLN A 108 1.47 21.66 25.69
N PHE A 109 1.65 20.92 26.79
CA PHE A 109 0.80 19.80 27.18
C PHE A 109 -0.51 20.28 27.84
N ARG A 110 -0.57 21.54 28.27
CA ARG A 110 -1.78 22.22 28.78
C ARG A 110 -2.59 22.90 27.68
N LEU A 111 -1.92 23.44 26.65
CA LEU A 111 -2.55 24.11 25.51
C LEU A 111 -3.05 23.12 24.44
N ALA A 112 -2.54 21.89 24.45
CA ALA A 112 -3.10 20.77 23.69
C ALA A 112 -4.52 20.43 24.18
N ARG A 113 -5.53 21.10 23.62
CA ARG A 113 -6.93 20.66 23.72
C ARG A 113 -7.03 19.24 23.18
N GLU A 114 -7.73 18.36 23.89
CA GLU A 114 -8.06 17.01 23.44
C GLU A 114 -8.97 17.06 22.21
N GLY A 115 -8.34 17.19 21.03
CA GLY A 115 -8.97 16.85 19.77
C GLY A 115 -9.22 15.34 19.71
N ARG A 116 -10.22 14.92 18.94
CA ARG A 116 -10.43 13.50 18.66
C ARG A 116 -9.16 12.92 18.03
N THR A 117 -8.72 11.74 18.48
CA THR A 117 -7.56 11.06 17.91
C THR A 117 -7.70 10.94 16.39
N ALA A 118 -6.66 11.34 15.67
CA ALA A 118 -6.60 11.30 14.23
C ALA A 118 -5.33 10.57 13.75
N VAL A 119 -5.35 10.07 12.53
CA VAL A 119 -4.20 9.52 11.81
C VAL A 119 -3.30 10.67 11.39
N ARG A 120 -2.02 10.61 11.77
CA ARG A 120 -0.99 11.60 11.44
C ARG A 120 -0.08 11.17 10.29
N SER A 121 0.31 9.90 10.26
CA SER A 121 1.20 9.33 9.24
C SER A 121 0.80 7.88 8.98
N ILE A 122 0.89 7.44 7.73
CA ILE A 122 0.69 6.04 7.34
C ILE A 122 1.84 5.61 6.43
N ASP A 123 2.22 4.33 6.50
CA ASP A 123 3.13 3.75 5.50
C ASP A 123 2.95 2.22 5.38
N TRP A 124 3.17 1.70 4.18
CA TRP A 124 3.02 0.27 3.86
C TRP A 124 4.35 -0.47 3.97
N SER A 125 4.34 -1.65 4.61
CA SER A 125 5.46 -2.57 4.48
C SER A 125 5.54 -3.12 3.05
N PRO A 126 6.69 -3.71 2.66
CA PRO A 126 6.76 -4.59 1.49
C PRO A 126 5.75 -5.74 1.54
N GLN A 127 5.45 -6.31 0.37
CA GLN A 127 4.71 -7.57 0.22
C GLN A 127 5.51 -8.71 0.89
N GLY A 128 4.81 -9.70 1.46
CA GLY A 128 5.39 -10.84 2.17
C GLY A 128 5.57 -10.65 3.68
N VAL A 129 5.37 -9.45 4.23
CA VAL A 129 5.53 -9.23 5.69
C VAL A 129 4.31 -9.69 6.48
N ALA A 130 3.11 -9.67 5.88
CA ALA A 130 1.91 -10.22 6.51
C ALA A 130 1.84 -11.75 6.35
N SER A 131 1.18 -12.42 7.30
CA SER A 131 1.09 -13.89 7.37
C SER A 131 0.31 -14.59 6.23
N HIS A 132 -0.42 -13.81 5.42
CA HIS A 132 -1.08 -14.25 4.19
C HIS A 132 -0.30 -13.85 2.92
N GLY A 133 0.91 -13.29 3.06
CA GLY A 133 1.76 -12.86 1.94
C GLY A 133 1.64 -11.41 1.51
N GLY A 134 0.67 -10.66 2.04
CA GLY A 134 0.48 -9.24 1.69
C GLY A 134 1.36 -8.26 2.50
N CYS A 135 1.05 -6.98 2.34
CA CYS A 135 1.59 -5.87 3.11
C CYS A 135 0.94 -5.75 4.51
N LEU A 136 1.70 -5.22 5.47
CA LEU A 136 1.18 -4.63 6.71
C LEU A 136 1.06 -3.11 6.53
N LEU A 137 0.06 -2.51 7.17
CA LEU A 137 -0.12 -1.07 7.26
C LEU A 137 0.36 -0.58 8.64
N ALA A 138 1.33 0.34 8.66
CA ALA A 138 1.70 1.04 9.88
C ALA A 138 0.93 2.37 9.98
N VAL A 139 0.34 2.64 11.14
CA VAL A 139 -0.47 3.85 11.37
C VAL A 139 0.07 4.60 12.60
N CYS A 140 0.51 5.84 12.40
CA CYS A 140 0.84 6.79 13.45
C CYS A 140 -0.35 7.70 13.75
N THR A 141 -0.66 7.92 15.03
CA THR A 141 -1.80 8.71 15.49
C THR A 141 -1.38 9.96 16.26
N THR A 142 -2.30 10.93 16.39
CA THR A 142 -2.07 12.18 17.13
C THR A 142 -1.97 11.99 18.65
N ASP A 143 -2.47 10.89 19.20
CA ASP A 143 -2.27 10.48 20.61
C ASP A 143 -0.97 9.69 20.83
N SER A 144 0.00 9.84 19.91
CA SER A 144 1.35 9.28 20.01
C SER A 144 1.35 7.76 20.08
N ARG A 145 0.62 7.08 19.18
CA ARG A 145 0.70 5.62 18.99
C ARG A 145 1.18 5.29 17.58
N VAL A 146 1.82 4.14 17.45
CA VAL A 146 2.21 3.49 16.21
C VAL A 146 1.78 2.04 16.30
N LYS A 147 0.77 1.67 15.51
CA LYS A 147 0.19 0.34 15.48
C LYS A 147 0.31 -0.27 14.08
N LEU A 148 0.51 -1.58 14.03
CA LEU A 148 0.60 -2.35 12.79
C LEU A 148 -0.72 -3.09 12.56
N TYR A 149 -1.22 -3.04 11.33
CA TYR A 149 -2.48 -3.66 10.91
C TYR A 149 -2.28 -4.59 9.72
N ARG A 150 -3.05 -5.68 9.68
CA ARG A 150 -3.16 -6.60 8.53
C ARG A 150 -4.59 -6.64 7.98
N ALA A 151 -4.72 -7.09 6.75
CA ALA A 151 -6.03 -7.50 6.21
C ALA A 151 -6.72 -8.55 7.11
N PRO A 152 -8.05 -8.50 7.23
CA PRO A 152 -8.84 -9.54 7.92
C PRO A 152 -8.61 -10.91 7.27
N PHE A 153 -8.65 -11.97 8.07
CA PHE A 153 -8.11 -13.28 7.67
C PHE A 153 -9.20 -14.34 7.46
N CYS A 154 -10.04 -14.51 8.48
CA CYS A 154 -11.30 -15.26 8.44
C CYS A 154 -12.46 -14.44 9.01
N ASP A 155 -12.15 -13.21 9.43
CA ASP A 155 -13.05 -12.26 10.04
C ASP A 155 -13.96 -11.69 8.94
N TYR A 156 -15.28 -11.89 9.05
CA TYR A 156 -16.28 -11.36 8.12
C TYR A 156 -16.52 -9.86 8.36
N THR A 157 -15.43 -9.10 8.41
CA THR A 157 -15.38 -7.70 8.81
C THR A 157 -14.54 -6.91 7.79
N PRO A 158 -14.98 -5.71 7.37
CA PRO A 158 -14.12 -4.82 6.57
C PRO A 158 -13.01 -4.18 7.42
N GLU A 159 -13.09 -4.29 8.75
CA GLU A 159 -12.09 -3.78 9.68
C GLU A 159 -10.79 -4.59 9.62
N TRP A 160 -9.67 -3.88 9.52
CA TRP A 160 -8.33 -4.45 9.54
C TRP A 160 -7.88 -4.75 10.97
N VAL A 161 -7.16 -5.85 11.14
CA VAL A 161 -6.82 -6.41 12.45
C VAL A 161 -5.47 -5.90 12.91
N GLU A 162 -5.41 -5.37 14.13
CA GLU A 162 -4.18 -4.96 14.80
C GLU A 162 -3.30 -6.20 15.11
N VAL A 163 -2.02 -6.14 14.75
CA VAL A 163 -1.03 -7.23 14.98
C VAL A 163 0.13 -6.85 15.90
N GLY A 164 0.23 -5.57 16.29
CA GLY A 164 1.21 -5.11 17.27
C GLY A 164 1.20 -3.61 17.50
N ASP A 165 1.52 -3.18 18.72
CA ASP A 165 1.76 -1.80 19.10
C ASP A 165 3.28 -1.57 19.24
N VAL A 166 3.85 -0.79 18.31
CA VAL A 166 5.29 -0.47 18.30
C VAL A 166 5.64 0.50 19.44
N THR A 167 4.68 1.32 19.88
CA THR A 167 4.91 2.29 20.96
C THR A 167 4.90 1.62 22.33
N GLU A 168 4.17 0.51 22.50
CA GLU A 168 4.28 -0.35 23.68
C GLU A 168 5.68 -0.99 23.79
N LEU A 169 6.28 -1.41 22.67
CA LEU A 169 7.67 -1.88 22.63
C LEU A 169 8.66 -0.76 22.98
N MET A 170 8.49 0.44 22.43
CA MET A 170 9.28 1.63 22.77
C MET A 170 9.18 1.96 24.27
N TYR A 171 7.96 2.04 24.80
CA TYR A 171 7.71 2.31 26.22
C TYR A 171 8.37 1.28 27.14
N SER A 172 8.23 -0.02 26.82
CA SER A 172 8.84 -1.11 27.58
C SER A 172 10.38 -0.97 27.62
N CYS A 173 11.01 -0.71 26.47
CA CYS A 173 12.44 -0.45 26.36
C CYS A 173 12.89 0.79 27.15
N CYS A 174 12.12 1.87 27.11
CA CYS A 174 12.38 3.08 27.92
C CYS A 174 12.29 2.79 29.42
N VAL A 175 11.32 2.00 29.87
CA VAL A 175 11.14 1.62 31.28
C VAL A 175 12.31 0.75 31.75
N GLU A 176 12.71 -0.26 30.97
CA GLU A 176 13.87 -1.11 31.26
C GLU A 176 15.17 -0.29 31.36
N ASN A 177 15.39 0.63 30.43
CA ASN A 177 16.53 1.56 30.45
C ASN A 177 16.37 2.74 31.42
N LYS A 178 15.29 2.80 32.20
CA LYS A 178 14.97 3.87 33.17
C LYS A 178 14.95 5.29 32.57
N PHE A 179 14.59 5.40 31.30
CA PHE A 179 14.61 6.64 30.52
C PHE A 179 15.98 7.35 30.52
N GLN A 180 17.07 6.58 30.47
CA GLN A 180 18.40 7.12 30.18
C GLN A 180 18.42 7.73 28.76
N ALA A 181 19.20 8.79 28.57
CA ALA A 181 19.33 9.43 27.27
C ALA A 181 19.98 8.46 26.24
N PRO A 182 19.44 8.36 25.02
CA PRO A 182 20.06 7.60 23.91
C PRO A 182 21.42 8.18 23.49
N GLU A 183 22.20 7.38 22.76
CA GLU A 183 23.47 7.85 22.19
C GLU A 183 23.24 8.95 21.14
N VAL A 184 24.05 10.00 21.21
CA VAL A 184 24.10 11.05 20.18
C VAL A 184 24.98 10.54 19.04
N ALA A 185 24.51 10.67 17.80
CA ALA A 185 25.28 10.27 16.64
C ALA A 185 26.66 10.96 16.58
N SER A 186 27.67 10.27 16.09
CA SER A 186 28.99 10.86 15.85
C SER A 186 28.95 11.78 14.63
N ASP A 187 28.98 13.10 14.86
CA ASP A 187 29.03 14.17 13.84
C ASP A 187 30.41 14.23 13.10
N ALA A 188 30.96 13.08 12.73
CA ALA A 188 32.23 12.94 12.01
C ALA A 188 32.07 13.26 10.52
N VAL A 189 31.65 14.49 10.21
CA VAL A 189 31.50 15.00 8.84
C VAL A 189 32.86 14.95 8.12
N PRO A 190 32.96 14.33 6.93
CA PRO A 190 34.12 14.48 6.07
C PRO A 190 34.27 15.95 5.69
N LYS A 191 35.29 16.62 6.23
CA LYS A 191 35.59 18.02 5.92
C LYS A 191 35.94 18.13 4.44
N ASP A 192 35.06 18.78 3.67
CA ASP A 192 35.27 18.96 2.25
C ASP A 192 35.72 20.39 1.91
N ASN A 193 36.78 20.47 1.12
CA ASN A 193 37.35 21.70 0.60
C ASN A 193 37.30 21.62 -0.93
N ARG A 194 36.12 21.74 -1.57
CA ARG A 194 35.95 21.89 -3.04
C ARG A 194 34.51 22.10 -3.54
N ILE A 195 33.79 23.11 -3.03
CA ILE A 195 32.83 23.86 -3.85
C ILE A 195 33.07 25.34 -3.57
N ASP A 196 33.14 26.16 -4.62
CA ASP A 196 33.52 27.57 -4.53
C ASP A 196 32.28 28.42 -4.18
N GLU A 197 32.20 28.96 -2.95
CA GLU A 197 31.09 29.82 -2.49
C GLU A 197 31.03 31.20 -3.19
N SER A 198 31.88 31.45 -4.19
CA SER A 198 32.09 32.77 -4.80
C SER A 198 31.03 33.22 -5.81
N SER A 199 29.99 32.42 -6.10
CA SER A 199 28.92 32.78 -7.06
C SER A 199 27.83 33.70 -6.48
N LEU A 200 27.77 33.94 -5.17
CA LEU A 200 26.65 34.63 -4.50
C LEU A 200 26.86 36.13 -4.14
N LEU A 201 27.88 36.81 -4.67
CA LEU A 201 28.25 38.17 -4.22
C LEU A 201 28.49 39.24 -5.32
N ALA A 202 27.47 39.48 -6.15
CA ALA A 202 27.29 40.73 -6.89
C ALA A 202 25.80 40.88 -7.32
N LYS A 203 25.05 41.97 -7.09
CA LYS A 203 25.37 43.36 -6.69
C LYS A 203 24.23 43.96 -5.85
N SER A 204 24.48 44.40 -4.61
CA SER A 204 23.59 45.34 -3.89
C SER A 204 24.34 46.63 -3.53
N LYS A 205 24.39 47.57 -4.48
CA LYS A 205 24.97 48.89 -4.22
C LYS A 205 24.09 49.65 -3.23
N LYS A 206 24.62 49.90 -2.02
CA LYS A 206 24.05 50.85 -1.04
C LYS A 206 23.71 52.18 -1.73
N ARG A 207 22.43 52.50 -1.85
CA ARG A 207 21.96 53.87 -2.06
C ARG A 207 21.32 54.37 -0.76
N ARG A 208 21.92 55.41 -0.21
CA ARG A 208 21.48 56.08 1.02
C ARG A 208 20.51 57.19 0.62
N ALA A 209 19.23 57.02 0.93
CA ALA A 209 18.20 58.06 0.88
C ALA A 209 17.47 57.97 2.24
N GLN A 210 17.75 58.86 3.19
CA GLN A 210 17.15 60.18 3.34
C GLN A 210 15.62 60.16 3.39
N THR A 211 15.14 60.42 4.60
CA THR A 211 13.76 60.42 5.08
C THR A 211 12.90 61.45 4.35
N GLN A 212 11.81 61.00 3.73
CA GLN A 212 10.57 61.77 3.57
C GLN A 212 9.38 60.80 3.67
N GLU A 213 8.46 61.06 4.59
CA GLU A 213 7.13 60.47 4.58
C GLU A 213 6.35 60.97 3.36
N PRO A 214 5.42 60.16 2.84
CA PRO A 214 4.09 60.72 2.60
C PRO A 214 2.93 59.81 3.03
N GLU A 215 2.09 60.40 3.88
CA GLU A 215 0.63 60.27 3.96
C GLU A 215 -0.05 58.88 3.84
N HIS A 216 -0.54 58.42 4.99
CA HIS A 216 -1.60 57.42 5.09
C HIS A 216 -2.88 57.81 4.32
N ARG A 217 -3.23 57.08 3.26
CA ARG A 217 -4.60 57.06 2.75
C ARG A 217 -5.41 55.95 3.42
N LYS A 218 -6.08 56.30 4.53
CA LYS A 218 -7.05 55.42 5.20
C LYS A 218 -8.20 55.08 4.24
N VAL A 219 -8.52 53.79 4.10
CA VAL A 219 -9.86 53.33 3.70
C VAL A 219 -10.44 52.56 4.88
N GLN A 220 -11.45 53.17 5.51
CA GLN A 220 -12.14 52.58 6.65
C GLN A 220 -13.09 51.47 6.17
N ARG A 221 -13.05 50.31 6.84
CA ARG A 221 -14.16 49.36 6.80
C ARG A 221 -15.29 49.97 7.64
N THR A 222 -16.29 50.53 6.97
CA THR A 222 -17.45 51.14 7.64
C THR A 222 -18.35 50.05 8.20
N GLU A 223 -18.33 49.88 9.51
CA GLU A 223 -19.44 49.26 10.24
C GLU A 223 -20.62 50.23 10.23
N LYS A 224 -21.72 49.85 9.58
CA LYS A 224 -23.02 50.52 9.76
C LYS A 224 -23.76 49.85 10.90
N ILE A 225 -23.50 50.32 12.11
CA ILE A 225 -24.46 50.25 13.20
C ILE A 225 -25.42 51.42 13.02
N THR A 226 -26.72 51.16 12.99
CA THR A 226 -27.76 52.18 13.14
C THR A 226 -28.40 52.05 14.51
N GLU A 227 -28.29 53.13 15.27
CA GLU A 227 -28.86 53.43 16.59
C GLU A 227 -30.38 53.12 16.64
N ASN A 228 -30.89 52.46 17.69
CA ASN A 228 -31.33 53.03 19.00
C ASN A 228 -32.56 53.98 18.87
N PRO A 229 -33.41 54.18 19.91
CA PRO A 229 -33.10 54.01 21.33
C PRO A 229 -34.15 53.27 22.19
N SER A 230 -33.79 53.04 23.45
CA SER A 230 -34.72 52.83 24.57
C SER A 230 -34.38 53.79 25.72
N GLU A 231 -35.34 54.61 26.13
CA GLU A 231 -35.29 55.41 27.36
C GLU A 231 -36.66 55.37 28.05
N GLY A 232 -36.66 55.38 29.39
CA GLY A 232 -37.63 56.22 30.13
C GLY A 232 -38.96 55.63 30.60
N ALA A 233 -38.89 54.86 31.69
CA ALA A 233 -39.69 55.07 32.92
C ALA A 233 -41.17 54.62 33.06
N ASP A 234 -41.50 54.46 34.36
CA ASP A 234 -42.79 54.48 35.07
C ASP A 234 -43.72 53.26 35.18
N GLY A 235 -43.81 52.78 36.43
CA GLY A 235 -44.98 52.13 37.05
C GLY A 235 -45.14 50.60 36.86
N MET A 236 -45.74 49.86 37.80
CA MET A 236 -46.10 50.13 39.21
C MET A 236 -46.50 48.78 39.86
N ASP A 237 -46.07 48.52 41.10
CA ASP A 237 -46.56 47.46 42.02
C ASP A 237 -46.45 45.97 41.55
N SER A 238 -46.39 44.93 42.40
CA SER A 238 -46.49 44.80 43.86
C SER A 238 -45.69 43.60 44.41
N GLU A 239 -45.13 43.77 45.61
CA GLU A 239 -44.98 42.75 46.68
C GLU A 239 -44.28 41.38 46.45
N ARG A 240 -43.01 41.36 46.91
CA ARG A 240 -42.46 40.51 48.01
C ARG A 240 -42.40 38.96 47.92
N PRO A 241 -41.50 38.32 48.72
CA PRO A 241 -40.92 37.00 48.45
C PRO A 241 -41.35 35.99 49.57
N PRO A 242 -40.56 34.99 50.06
CA PRO A 242 -39.34 34.31 49.56
C PRO A 242 -39.35 32.75 49.79
N LEU A 243 -38.19 32.09 49.62
CA LEU A 243 -37.74 30.83 50.31
C LEU A 243 -38.58 29.54 50.04
N GLU A 244 -38.11 28.30 50.19
CA GLU A 244 -36.78 27.65 50.11
C GLU A 244 -37.02 26.11 50.03
N THR A 245 -35.95 25.32 49.92
CA THR A 245 -35.83 23.91 50.38
C THR A 245 -36.52 22.72 49.65
N TYR A 246 -35.65 21.76 49.30
CA TYR A 246 -35.72 20.31 49.62
C TYR A 246 -36.40 19.25 48.71
N LYS A 247 -35.50 18.44 48.11
CA LYS A 247 -35.41 16.95 48.16
C LYS A 247 -36.56 16.03 47.67
N ARG A 248 -36.18 15.23 46.65
CA ARG A 248 -36.43 13.77 46.43
C ARG A 248 -37.88 13.25 46.25
N ARG A 249 -38.15 12.72 45.03
CA ARG A 249 -38.52 11.32 44.64
C ARG A 249 -39.49 10.49 45.53
N PRO A 250 -40.27 9.49 45.01
CA PRO A 250 -40.55 9.08 43.61
C PRO A 250 -41.99 8.50 43.30
N ARG A 251 -42.16 7.91 42.11
CA ARG A 251 -43.15 6.86 41.68
C ARG A 251 -44.62 7.25 41.39
N GLY A 252 -45.18 6.63 40.33
CA GLY A 252 -46.63 6.46 40.11
C GLY A 252 -47.04 6.35 38.63
N ILE A 253 -47.25 5.13 38.11
CA ILE A 253 -47.82 4.82 36.76
C ILE A 253 -49.24 4.23 36.96
N PRO A 254 -50.20 4.35 36.03
CA PRO A 254 -50.57 3.20 35.15
C PRO A 254 -50.84 3.59 33.66
N VAL A 255 -50.53 2.80 32.60
CA VAL A 255 -51.12 1.52 32.08
C VAL A 255 -52.50 1.73 31.41
N THR A 256 -52.71 1.47 30.10
CA THR A 256 -53.04 0.17 29.42
C THR A 256 -52.77 0.31 27.89
N ASN A 257 -52.14 -0.64 27.15
CA ASN A 257 -52.51 -2.01 26.73
C ASN A 257 -53.66 -2.04 25.68
N ASN A 258 -53.62 -2.72 24.52
CA ASN A 258 -53.29 -4.14 24.17
C ASN A 258 -53.11 -4.26 22.62
N VAL A 259 -52.73 -5.37 21.94
CA VAL A 259 -51.84 -6.54 22.17
C VAL A 259 -51.80 -7.39 20.87
N PHE A 260 -50.68 -8.04 20.50
CA PHE A 260 -50.66 -9.39 19.86
C PHE A 260 -49.37 -10.15 20.22
N THR A 261 -49.41 -11.49 20.18
CA THR A 261 -48.78 -12.35 21.21
C THR A 261 -47.58 -13.22 20.79
N ARG A 262 -46.79 -13.55 21.81
CA ARG A 262 -45.65 -14.48 21.86
C ARG A 262 -46.13 -15.90 22.26
N VAL A 263 -45.32 -16.93 22.02
CA VAL A 263 -45.40 -18.24 22.71
C VAL A 263 -44.03 -18.57 23.30
N GLU A 264 -44.01 -19.18 24.49
CA GLU A 264 -42.82 -19.38 25.33
C GLU A 264 -42.37 -20.85 25.39
N GLU A 265 -41.12 -21.07 25.78
CA GLU A 265 -40.58 -22.38 26.15
C GLU A 265 -40.91 -22.73 27.60
N TYR A 266 -41.23 -24.00 27.89
CA TYR A 266 -41.25 -24.53 29.26
C TYR A 266 -40.80 -26.00 29.31
N ARG A 267 -40.07 -26.34 30.39
CA ARG A 267 -39.56 -27.69 30.72
C ARG A 267 -40.70 -28.68 31.07
N PRO A 268 -40.52 -30.01 30.86
CA PRO A 268 -39.96 -30.83 31.96
C PRO A 268 -39.14 -32.10 31.57
N SER A 269 -38.35 -32.60 32.53
CA SER A 269 -37.76 -33.96 32.61
C SER A 269 -38.85 -35.02 32.96
N PRO A 270 -38.64 -36.37 33.01
CA PRO A 270 -37.54 -37.07 33.74
C PRO A 270 -37.13 -38.50 33.25
N ILE A 271 -36.36 -39.22 34.11
CA ILE A 271 -36.17 -40.70 34.21
C ILE A 271 -35.06 -41.38 33.35
N SER A 272 -34.06 -41.90 34.08
CA SER A 272 -33.13 -43.00 33.70
C SER A 272 -33.65 -44.33 34.31
N PRO A 273 -33.21 -45.58 33.96
CA PRO A 273 -31.80 -46.02 34.08
C PRO A 273 -31.33 -47.23 33.19
N VAL A 274 -30.12 -47.74 33.51
CA VAL A 274 -29.65 -49.16 33.43
C VAL A 274 -28.62 -49.57 32.35
N LYS A 275 -27.34 -49.65 32.78
CA LYS A 275 -26.29 -50.71 32.56
C LYS A 275 -26.01 -51.19 31.11
N LYS A 276 -24.75 -51.36 30.67
CA LYS A 276 -23.64 -52.14 31.30
C LYS A 276 -22.30 -51.89 30.55
N ARG A 277 -21.16 -51.94 31.27
CA ARG A 277 -19.81 -52.48 30.94
C ARG A 277 -19.40 -52.67 29.44
N SER A 278 -18.15 -52.42 28.99
CA SER A 278 -16.84 -52.35 29.70
C SER A 278 -15.67 -51.96 28.77
N ASN A 279 -14.59 -51.42 29.36
CA ASN A 279 -13.18 -51.37 28.87
C ASN A 279 -12.91 -50.58 27.55
N GLY A 280 -11.83 -49.81 27.43
CA GLY A 280 -10.81 -49.39 28.41
C GLY A 280 -9.60 -48.72 27.71
N VAL A 281 -8.79 -47.95 28.45
CA VAL A 281 -7.53 -47.28 28.01
C VAL A 281 -7.72 -46.18 26.93
N GLY A 282 -7.20 -44.96 27.05
CA GLY A 282 -6.53 -44.30 28.17
C GLY A 282 -5.96 -42.95 27.72
N ASN A 283 -6.55 -41.83 28.15
CA ASN A 283 -6.10 -40.46 27.84
C ASN A 283 -6.26 -39.56 29.08
N LEU A 284 -5.20 -38.84 29.44
CA LEU A 284 -5.20 -37.61 30.24
C LEU A 284 -4.20 -36.68 29.51
N GLU A 285 -4.55 -35.53 28.95
CA GLU A 285 -5.15 -34.34 29.59
C GLU A 285 -4.47 -33.91 30.89
N ILE A 286 -3.74 -32.80 30.82
CA ILE A 286 -3.38 -31.96 31.97
C ILE A 286 -3.79 -30.52 31.64
N GLN A 287 -4.92 -30.09 32.21
CA GLN A 287 -5.25 -28.67 32.34
C GLN A 287 -4.77 -28.11 33.69
N LEU A 288 -4.66 -26.78 33.76
CA LEU A 288 -4.14 -26.03 34.90
C LEU A 288 -5.00 -26.14 36.18
N PRO A 289 -4.39 -26.09 37.38
CA PRO A 289 -5.12 -25.89 38.63
C PRO A 289 -5.09 -24.42 39.11
N ARG A 290 -6.28 -23.83 39.32
CA ARG A 290 -6.47 -22.77 40.33
C ARG A 290 -6.50 -23.41 41.74
N LYS A 291 -6.01 -22.71 42.77
CA LYS A 291 -6.25 -23.10 44.19
C LYS A 291 -6.53 -21.91 45.11
N THR A 292 -7.23 -22.21 46.20
CA THR A 292 -7.91 -21.28 47.13
C THR A 292 -7.32 -21.29 48.55
N ARG A 293 -7.75 -20.32 49.38
CA ARG A 293 -7.41 -20.10 50.81
C ARG A 293 -7.61 -21.31 51.75
N ASN A 294 -6.78 -21.39 52.82
CA ASN A 294 -7.07 -21.54 54.27
C ASN A 294 -5.77 -21.96 55.05
N PRO A 295 -5.75 -22.20 56.40
CA PRO A 295 -5.88 -21.25 57.53
C PRO A 295 -4.72 -21.34 58.59
N ASN A 296 -4.82 -20.63 59.73
CA ASN A 296 -3.82 -20.52 60.84
C ASN A 296 -3.50 -21.81 61.63
N PRO A 297 -2.33 -21.92 62.31
CA PRO A 297 -2.21 -21.85 63.81
C PRO A 297 -0.83 -21.27 64.31
N PRO A 298 -0.32 -21.49 65.55
CA PRO A 298 -0.75 -21.14 66.94
C PRO A 298 0.25 -20.15 67.69
N PRO A 299 0.19 -19.86 69.02
CA PRO A 299 0.76 -18.62 69.64
C PRO A 299 1.98 -18.75 70.61
N CYS A 300 2.42 -17.60 71.19
CA CYS A 300 3.27 -17.39 72.41
C CYS A 300 4.80 -17.62 72.29
N ASP A 301 5.76 -16.89 72.92
CA ASP A 301 5.77 -15.73 73.86
C ASP A 301 7.11 -14.91 73.78
N ASP A 302 7.11 -13.72 74.40
CA ASP A 302 8.21 -12.93 75.04
C ASP A 302 9.53 -12.44 74.35
N ALA A 303 9.63 -11.10 74.34
CA ALA A 303 10.77 -10.22 74.69
C ALA A 303 12.23 -10.48 74.26
N VAL A 304 12.82 -9.49 73.55
CA VAL A 304 13.90 -8.58 74.04
C VAL A 304 14.26 -7.55 72.94
N SER A 305 14.43 -6.28 73.32
CA SER A 305 14.90 -5.14 72.49
C SER A 305 16.42 -4.91 72.73
N PRO A 306 17.23 -4.23 71.87
CA PRO A 306 16.94 -2.85 71.40
C PRO A 306 17.55 -2.35 70.05
N SER A 307 17.17 -1.10 69.74
CA SER A 307 17.89 -0.08 68.95
C SER A 307 17.78 -0.06 67.40
N GLY A 308 17.28 1.06 66.88
CA GLY A 308 17.16 1.40 65.46
C GLY A 308 15.98 2.35 65.21
N PRO A 309 16.17 3.63 64.86
CA PRO A 309 15.09 4.61 64.82
C PRO A 309 14.18 4.45 63.59
N HIS A 310 12.92 4.82 63.75
CA HIS A 310 11.90 4.78 62.70
C HIS A 310 12.29 5.58 61.45
N SER A 311 12.14 4.97 60.27
CA SER A 311 11.64 5.70 59.10
C SER A 311 10.65 4.83 58.34
N GLY A 312 9.38 5.23 58.39
CA GLY A 312 8.33 4.61 57.59
C GLY A 312 8.44 5.06 56.14
N SER A 313 9.11 4.27 55.30
CA SER A 313 9.12 4.50 53.85
C SER A 313 7.78 4.10 53.24
N SER A 314 6.79 5.00 53.33
CA SER A 314 5.65 4.97 52.42
C SER A 314 6.18 5.03 50.99
N ARG A 315 5.61 4.26 50.06
CA ARG A 315 5.85 4.41 48.61
C ARG A 315 5.38 5.80 48.14
N ARG A 316 6.19 6.84 48.35
CA ARG A 316 6.03 8.13 47.68
C ARG A 316 6.37 7.90 46.21
N SER A 317 5.42 8.13 45.32
CA SER A 317 5.74 8.33 43.91
C SER A 317 6.66 9.55 43.83
N SER A 318 7.94 9.34 43.50
CA SER A 318 8.89 10.42 43.32
C SER A 318 8.45 11.30 42.15
N PHE A 319 8.22 12.59 42.41
CA PHE A 319 8.01 13.56 41.36
C PHE A 319 9.30 13.73 40.55
N ILE A 320 9.17 13.93 39.24
CA ILE A 320 10.29 14.23 38.32
C ILE A 320 10.24 15.70 37.88
N ALA A 321 11.36 16.23 37.38
CA ALA A 321 11.42 17.60 36.90
C ALA A 321 10.58 17.81 35.61
N PRO A 322 10.12 19.04 35.33
CA PRO A 322 9.48 19.41 34.07
C PRO A 322 10.26 18.95 32.82
N MET A 323 11.56 19.27 32.78
CA MET A 323 12.55 18.80 31.79
C MET A 323 12.49 17.29 31.56
N ASP A 324 12.62 16.50 32.63
CA ASP A 324 12.62 15.04 32.54
C ASP A 324 11.28 14.52 32.00
N TYR A 325 10.17 15.12 32.43
CA TYR A 325 8.84 14.74 31.94
C TYR A 325 8.68 15.07 30.45
N ALA A 326 9.08 16.27 30.01
CA ALA A 326 9.01 16.69 28.62
C ALA A 326 9.88 15.82 27.71
N ALA A 327 11.13 15.53 28.12
CA ALA A 327 12.05 14.67 27.38
C ALA A 327 11.51 13.24 27.23
N ARG A 328 10.99 12.64 28.30
CA ARG A 328 10.35 11.31 28.26
C ARG A 328 9.12 11.29 27.36
N ASN A 329 8.28 12.32 27.44
CA ASN A 329 7.12 12.45 26.57
C ASN A 329 7.52 12.58 25.10
N TYR A 330 8.58 13.34 24.79
CA TYR A 330 9.06 13.56 23.44
C TYR A 330 9.64 12.31 22.77
N SER A 331 10.44 11.51 23.50
CA SER A 331 10.98 10.24 22.99
C SER A 331 9.85 9.23 22.69
N LEU A 332 8.78 9.24 23.50
CA LEU A 332 7.56 8.46 23.28
C LEU A 332 6.46 9.20 22.50
N SER A 333 6.81 10.25 21.76
CA SER A 333 5.90 10.96 20.84
C SER A 333 6.30 10.74 19.39
N PRO A 334 5.99 9.58 18.78
CA PRO A 334 6.17 9.36 17.36
C PRO A 334 5.33 10.34 16.52
N LEU A 335 5.86 10.71 15.36
CA LEU A 335 5.23 11.66 14.42
C LEU A 335 5.13 11.09 13.01
N VAL A 336 6.13 10.33 12.57
CA VAL A 336 6.24 9.80 11.20
C VAL A 336 6.83 8.39 11.20
N ILE A 337 6.48 7.62 10.17
CA ILE A 337 6.91 6.23 9.96
C ILE A 337 7.42 6.10 8.52
N ALA A 338 8.47 5.29 8.31
CA ALA A 338 8.88 4.85 6.98
C ALA A 338 9.41 3.41 6.99
N TRP A 339 8.97 2.58 6.04
CA TRP A 339 9.47 1.21 5.83
C TRP A 339 10.63 1.15 4.84
N SER A 340 11.59 0.26 5.12
CA SER A 340 12.58 -0.17 4.13
C SER A 340 11.96 -1.20 3.18
N SER A 341 12.57 -1.36 2.00
CA SER A 341 12.41 -2.57 1.20
C SER A 341 12.91 -3.82 1.95
N THR A 342 12.54 -5.00 1.44
CA THR A 342 12.97 -6.30 1.97
C THR A 342 14.46 -6.53 1.74
N TYR A 343 15.14 -7.06 2.74
CA TYR A 343 16.55 -7.45 2.68
C TYR A 343 16.71 -8.90 3.16
N HIS A 344 17.54 -9.69 2.48
CA HIS A 344 17.74 -11.11 2.80
C HIS A 344 19.16 -11.36 3.32
N VAL A 345 19.27 -12.11 4.42
CA VAL A 345 20.55 -12.62 4.96
C VAL A 345 20.38 -14.10 5.26
N ASN A 346 21.28 -14.93 4.73
CA ASN A 346 21.26 -16.39 4.93
C ASN A 346 19.86 -16.98 4.67
N ASP A 347 19.26 -16.64 3.53
CA ASP A 347 17.89 -16.99 3.11
C ASP A 347 16.73 -16.46 4.00
N ARG A 348 16.98 -15.85 5.16
CA ARG A 348 15.96 -15.20 6.00
C ARG A 348 15.72 -13.75 5.57
N GLY A 349 14.46 -13.41 5.29
CA GLY A 349 14.05 -12.06 4.92
C GLY A 349 13.80 -11.18 6.16
N PHE A 350 14.18 -9.91 6.06
CA PHE A 350 13.93 -8.88 7.07
C PHE A 350 13.46 -7.58 6.42
N VAL A 351 12.64 -6.83 7.16
CA VAL A 351 12.28 -5.44 6.85
C VAL A 351 12.52 -4.56 8.08
N PHE A 352 12.83 -3.29 7.85
CA PHE A 352 13.09 -2.31 8.90
C PHE A 352 12.03 -1.21 8.84
N CYS A 353 11.51 -0.83 10.00
CA CYS A 353 10.56 0.25 10.16
C CYS A 353 11.19 1.36 11.01
N ALA A 354 11.31 2.55 10.44
CA ALA A 354 11.83 3.73 11.12
C ALA A 354 10.68 4.59 11.66
N VAL A 355 10.75 4.94 12.94
CA VAL A 355 9.76 5.79 13.62
C VAL A 355 10.45 7.04 14.13
N GLY A 356 10.07 8.20 13.60
CA GLY A 356 10.64 9.50 13.97
C GLY A 356 9.81 10.21 15.04
N THR A 357 10.46 10.85 16.02
CA THR A 357 9.82 11.37 17.23
C THR A 357 9.93 12.91 17.39
N LYS A 358 9.21 13.45 18.39
CA LYS A 358 9.40 14.84 18.88
C LYS A 358 10.76 15.05 19.56
N ALA A 359 11.48 14.01 19.99
CA ALA A 359 12.80 14.17 20.58
C ALA A 359 13.91 14.44 19.52
N GLY A 360 13.58 14.40 18.23
CA GLY A 360 14.60 14.38 17.18
C GLY A 360 15.29 13.02 17.05
N SER A 361 14.70 11.97 17.60
CA SER A 361 15.21 10.60 17.56
C SER A 361 14.47 9.72 16.55
N VAL A 362 15.21 8.78 15.96
CA VAL A 362 14.67 7.67 15.16
C VAL A 362 14.77 6.39 15.98
N TRP A 363 13.67 5.68 16.09
CA TRP A 363 13.64 4.29 16.56
C TRP A 363 13.62 3.35 15.34
N LEU A 364 14.44 2.29 15.35
CA LEU A 364 14.37 1.23 14.36
C LEU A 364 13.77 -0.06 14.94
N LEU A 365 12.75 -0.56 14.27
CA LEU A 365 12.17 -1.88 14.48
C LEU A 365 12.60 -2.80 13.33
N ARG A 366 13.14 -3.98 13.66
CA ARG A 366 13.36 -5.08 12.71
C ARG A 366 12.20 -6.06 12.80
N ILE A 367 11.64 -6.42 11.66
CA ILE A 367 10.64 -7.48 11.52
C ILE A 367 11.20 -8.55 10.59
N ALA A 368 11.17 -9.81 11.03
CA ALA A 368 11.47 -10.95 10.15
C ALA A 368 10.25 -11.28 9.29
N LEU A 369 10.48 -11.67 8.04
CA LEU A 369 9.44 -12.25 7.19
C LEU A 369 9.00 -13.61 7.77
N PRO A 370 7.73 -14.01 7.61
CA PRO A 370 7.25 -15.32 8.04
C PRO A 370 8.02 -16.46 7.37
N GLU A 371 8.41 -17.47 8.16
CA GLU A 371 9.08 -18.67 7.64
C GLU A 371 8.12 -19.58 6.85
N TYR A 372 6.82 -19.48 7.15
CA TYR A 372 5.71 -20.07 6.39
C TYR A 372 4.52 -19.11 6.38
N TYR A 373 3.68 -19.25 5.35
CA TYR A 373 2.43 -18.50 5.19
C TYR A 373 1.24 -19.43 5.37
N SER A 374 0.10 -18.91 5.85
CA SER A 374 -1.12 -19.69 6.03
C SER A 374 -2.37 -18.91 5.63
N VAL A 375 -3.40 -19.62 5.18
CA VAL A 375 -4.78 -19.14 4.99
C VAL A 375 -5.75 -19.67 6.05
N GLU A 376 -5.26 -20.50 6.99
CA GLU A 376 -6.01 -21.08 8.10
C GLU A 376 -5.65 -20.52 9.47
N ILE A 377 -4.35 -20.30 9.72
CA ILE A 377 -3.83 -19.91 11.03
C ILE A 377 -3.24 -18.49 10.97
N PRO A 378 -3.65 -17.56 11.85
CA PRO A 378 -3.04 -16.24 11.92
C PRO A 378 -1.63 -16.35 12.53
N VAL A 379 -0.60 -16.22 11.69
CA VAL A 379 0.79 -16.01 12.16
C VAL A 379 0.97 -14.51 12.46
N PHE A 380 1.66 -14.20 13.56
CA PHE A 380 2.00 -12.82 13.94
C PHE A 380 3.47 -12.53 13.57
N PRO A 381 3.81 -11.31 13.10
CA PRO A 381 5.17 -10.97 12.68
C PRO A 381 6.13 -10.92 13.87
N GLU A 382 7.34 -11.48 13.72
CA GLU A 382 8.39 -11.38 14.73
C GLU A 382 8.97 -9.96 14.80
N MET A 383 8.45 -9.14 15.71
CA MET A 383 8.86 -7.77 15.94
C MET A 383 10.02 -7.69 16.95
N SER A 384 11.08 -6.96 16.61
CA SER A 384 12.24 -6.76 17.48
C SER A 384 12.75 -5.31 17.41
N LEU A 385 12.76 -4.62 18.55
CA LEU A 385 13.22 -3.24 18.65
C LEU A 385 14.76 -3.21 18.69
N LEU A 386 15.40 -2.55 17.73
CA LEU A 386 16.87 -2.50 17.65
C LEU A 386 17.45 -1.44 18.59
N GLY A 387 16.85 -0.25 18.63
CA GLY A 387 17.30 0.87 19.48
C GLY A 387 16.77 2.23 19.02
N GLU A 388 17.24 3.28 19.70
CA GLU A 388 16.96 4.70 19.45
C GLU A 388 18.27 5.44 19.14
N ILE A 389 18.26 6.36 18.17
CA ILE A 389 19.37 7.27 17.87
C ILE A 389 18.87 8.71 17.74
N VAL A 390 19.58 9.67 18.33
CA VAL A 390 19.28 11.10 18.15
C VAL A 390 19.94 11.59 16.86
N VAL A 391 19.12 12.00 15.89
CA VAL A 391 19.57 12.48 14.56
C VAL A 391 19.48 14.00 14.43
N HIS A 392 18.53 14.61 15.14
CA HIS A 392 18.18 16.03 15.06
C HIS A 392 17.98 16.62 16.46
N LYS A 393 18.06 17.95 16.58
CA LYS A 393 17.80 18.68 17.84
C LYS A 393 16.34 19.14 17.97
N SER A 394 15.56 18.97 16.90
CA SER A 394 14.14 19.31 16.81
C SER A 394 13.34 18.13 16.25
N TRP A 395 12.01 18.27 16.20
CA TRP A 395 11.08 17.21 15.83
C TRP A 395 11.35 16.68 14.42
N ILE A 396 11.34 15.35 14.25
CA ILE A 396 11.41 14.71 12.93
C ILE A 396 10.05 14.83 12.25
N THR A 397 10.02 15.47 11.09
CA THR A 397 8.78 15.78 10.35
C THR A 397 8.54 14.86 9.16
N THR A 398 9.57 14.17 8.66
CA THR A 398 9.47 13.26 7.51
C THR A 398 10.68 12.33 7.42
N LEU A 399 10.48 11.13 6.88
CA LEU A 399 11.46 10.07 6.68
C LEU A 399 11.34 9.49 5.26
N SER A 400 12.45 9.07 4.66
CA SER A 400 12.44 8.31 3.39
C SER A 400 13.61 7.35 3.33
N TRP A 401 13.37 6.09 3.00
CA TRP A 401 14.43 5.11 2.75
C TRP A 401 14.87 5.12 1.28
N GLY A 402 16.10 4.66 1.05
CA GLY A 402 16.61 4.19 -0.23
C GLY A 402 17.59 3.04 0.02
N MET A 403 17.71 2.10 -0.91
CA MET A 403 18.70 1.02 -0.82
C MET A 403 19.74 1.17 -1.94
N CYS A 404 21.00 1.02 -1.56
CA CYS A 404 22.13 0.96 -2.48
C CYS A 404 22.68 -0.48 -2.48
N SER A 405 22.29 -1.25 -3.49
CA SER A 405 22.97 -2.49 -3.83
C SER A 405 24.36 -2.17 -4.38
N SER A 406 25.38 -2.94 -3.98
CA SER A 406 26.77 -2.57 -4.24
C SER A 406 27.15 -2.52 -5.73
N LEU A 407 27.43 -1.30 -6.20
CA LEU A 407 28.06 -1.07 -7.50
C LEU A 407 29.59 -1.13 -7.37
N LYS A 408 30.13 -2.34 -7.58
CA LYS A 408 31.55 -2.71 -7.60
C LYS A 408 32.26 -2.70 -6.24
N GLY A 409 32.62 -3.91 -5.78
CA GLY A 409 33.83 -4.13 -4.97
C GLY A 409 33.66 -4.18 -3.45
N THR A 410 32.56 -3.65 -2.88
CA THR A 410 32.21 -3.90 -1.47
C THR A 410 31.13 -4.97 -1.40
N THR A 411 31.27 -5.98 -0.54
CA THR A 411 30.42 -7.18 -0.52
C THR A 411 29.14 -7.03 0.31
N GLU A 412 28.75 -5.81 0.68
CA GLU A 412 27.69 -5.58 1.67
C GLU A 412 26.72 -4.49 1.21
N ASP A 413 25.43 -4.82 1.22
CA ASP A 413 24.37 -3.89 0.84
C ASP A 413 24.14 -2.84 1.93
N THR A 414 23.92 -1.59 1.49
CA THR A 414 23.75 -0.45 2.37
C THR A 414 22.38 0.18 2.17
N ALA A 415 21.68 0.46 3.26
CA ALA A 415 20.48 1.29 3.24
C ALA A 415 20.86 2.72 3.60
N VAL A 416 20.16 3.68 3.00
CA VAL A 416 20.25 5.10 3.33
C VAL A 416 18.90 5.60 3.79
N LEU A 417 18.88 6.23 4.97
CA LEU A 417 17.71 6.87 5.54
C LEU A 417 17.88 8.39 5.42
N ALA A 418 16.95 9.04 4.72
CA ALA A 418 16.81 10.49 4.73
C ALA A 418 15.88 10.92 5.87
N THR A 419 16.28 11.95 6.61
CA THR A 419 15.57 12.50 7.77
C THR A 419 15.38 14.00 7.59
N GLY A 420 14.14 14.48 7.71
CA GLY A 420 13.79 15.89 7.67
C GLY A 420 13.31 16.38 9.03
N SER A 421 13.71 17.60 9.40
CA SER A 421 13.43 18.20 10.70
C SER A 421 12.52 19.43 10.59
N SER A 422 11.83 19.73 11.69
CA SER A 422 11.08 20.96 11.91
C SER A 422 11.95 22.22 11.97
N ASP A 423 13.25 22.08 12.23
CA ASP A 423 14.24 23.17 12.13
C ASP A 423 14.74 23.43 10.69
N GLY A 424 14.22 22.68 9.71
CA GLY A 424 14.58 22.80 8.29
C GLY A 424 15.78 21.97 7.86
N SER A 425 16.54 21.39 8.79
CA SER A 425 17.69 20.55 8.44
C SER A 425 17.27 19.21 7.82
N VAL A 426 18.14 18.72 6.93
CA VAL A 426 17.99 17.44 6.22
C VAL A 426 19.29 16.66 6.30
N LYS A 427 19.23 15.44 6.83
CA LYS A 427 20.40 14.56 7.02
C LYS A 427 20.19 13.18 6.40
N LEU A 428 21.25 12.63 5.82
CA LEU A 428 21.35 11.29 5.25
C LEU A 428 22.20 10.39 6.16
N TRP A 429 21.69 9.19 6.42
CA TRP A 429 22.28 8.21 7.33
C TRP A 429 22.49 6.87 6.61
N SER A 430 23.68 6.29 6.66
CA SER A 430 23.94 4.94 6.14
C SER A 430 23.78 3.89 7.21
N ALA A 431 23.18 2.76 6.84
CA ALA A 431 23.10 1.55 7.62
C ALA A 431 23.70 0.37 6.84
N ASN A 432 24.53 -0.43 7.49
CA ASN A 432 24.91 -1.75 6.97
C ASN A 432 23.75 -2.73 7.26
N LEU A 433 23.08 -3.20 6.21
CA LEU A 433 21.86 -4.00 6.35
C LEU A 433 22.13 -5.37 7.00
N LYS A 434 23.30 -5.97 6.72
CA LYS A 434 23.74 -7.24 7.34
C LYS A 434 23.98 -7.09 8.83
N MET A 435 24.56 -5.97 9.27
CA MET A 435 24.68 -5.66 10.71
C MET A 435 23.30 -5.44 11.35
N LEU A 436 22.42 -4.67 10.73
CA LEU A 436 21.04 -4.46 11.22
C LEU A 436 20.25 -5.77 11.36
N ALA A 437 20.39 -6.69 10.40
CA ALA A 437 19.74 -8.01 10.45
C ALA A 437 20.25 -8.87 11.62
N LEU A 438 21.54 -8.80 11.94
CA LEU A 438 22.20 -9.65 12.95
C LEU A 438 22.27 -9.04 14.37
N LEU A 439 21.95 -7.76 14.55
CA LEU A 439 22.00 -7.09 15.86
C LEU A 439 20.99 -7.69 16.86
N PRO A 440 21.35 -7.83 18.15
CA PRO A 440 20.41 -8.21 19.19
C PRO A 440 19.43 -7.08 19.49
N SER A 441 18.22 -7.44 19.93
CA SER A 441 17.20 -6.49 20.36
C SER A 441 17.68 -5.66 21.56
N GLY A 442 17.34 -4.36 21.59
CA GLY A 442 17.70 -3.46 22.69
C GLY A 442 19.20 -3.12 22.76
N SER A 443 19.93 -3.21 21.64
CA SER A 443 21.33 -2.76 21.58
C SER A 443 21.43 -1.27 21.89
N ARG A 444 22.38 -0.89 22.75
CA ARG A 444 22.66 0.53 23.05
C ARG A 444 23.46 1.22 21.95
N THR A 445 24.35 0.48 21.30
CA THR A 445 25.13 0.96 20.15
C THR A 445 24.36 0.70 18.87
N PHE A 446 24.33 1.71 17.99
CA PHE A 446 23.44 1.75 16.82
C PHE A 446 24.23 1.93 15.52
N PRO A 447 23.98 1.16 14.46
CA PRO A 447 24.82 1.12 13.26
C PRO A 447 24.42 2.16 12.18
N LEU A 448 23.67 3.22 12.53
CA LEU A 448 23.48 4.35 11.63
C LEU A 448 24.64 5.33 11.77
N THR A 449 25.34 5.58 10.68
CA THR A 449 26.39 6.60 10.59
C THR A 449 25.89 7.77 9.73
N LEU A 450 26.22 9.00 10.13
CA LEU A 450 25.90 10.19 9.35
C LEU A 450 26.73 10.19 8.05
N LEU A 451 26.07 10.11 6.89
CA LEU A 451 26.72 10.30 5.59
C LEU A 451 26.93 11.78 5.28
N ARG A 452 25.86 12.56 5.48
CA ARG A 452 25.82 13.97 5.05
C ARG A 452 24.70 14.74 5.74
N GLU A 453 25.00 15.98 6.13
CA GLU A 453 24.00 17.03 6.28
C GLU A 453 23.83 17.71 4.92
N VAL A 454 22.64 17.58 4.31
CA VAL A 454 22.32 18.07 2.96
C VAL A 454 21.84 19.52 3.02
N ILE A 455 21.10 19.86 4.08
CA ILE A 455 20.65 21.21 4.40
C ILE A 455 20.85 21.41 5.90
N ALA A 456 21.55 22.48 6.27
CA ALA A 456 21.66 22.94 7.65
C ALA A 456 20.38 23.65 8.11
N ALA A 457 20.13 23.70 9.42
CA ALA A 457 18.92 24.30 9.97
C ALA A 457 18.71 25.77 9.55
N ASP A 458 17.56 26.07 8.94
CA ASP A 458 17.16 27.40 8.46
C ASP A 458 15.85 27.91 9.12
N ASN A 459 15.31 27.13 10.06
CA ASN A 459 14.02 27.33 10.76
C ASN A 459 12.77 27.24 9.87
N VAL A 460 12.87 26.70 8.65
CA VAL A 460 11.72 26.44 7.77
C VAL A 460 11.47 24.94 7.70
N SER A 461 10.51 24.45 8.50
CA SER A 461 10.21 23.04 8.66
C SER A 461 10.09 22.28 7.33
N VAL A 462 10.82 21.17 7.20
CA VAL A 462 10.66 20.23 6.08
C VAL A 462 9.30 19.54 6.24
N SER A 463 8.45 19.57 5.22
CA SER A 463 7.10 18.97 5.25
C SER A 463 7.02 17.63 4.52
N SER A 464 7.90 17.39 3.54
CA SER A 464 7.93 16.16 2.75
C SER A 464 9.35 15.87 2.24
N LEU A 465 9.74 14.58 2.21
CA LEU A 465 10.95 14.09 1.55
C LEU A 465 10.60 12.94 0.60
N ALA A 466 11.35 12.84 -0.50
CA ALA A 466 11.35 11.65 -1.36
C ALA A 466 12.79 11.36 -1.80
N LEU A 467 13.36 10.24 -1.31
CA LEU A 467 14.65 9.71 -1.73
C LEU A 467 14.43 8.64 -2.80
N ILE A 468 15.19 8.71 -3.89
CA ILE A 468 15.29 7.61 -4.87
C ILE A 468 16.75 7.23 -5.09
N VAL A 469 17.01 5.93 -5.11
CA VAL A 469 18.29 5.32 -5.47
C VAL A 469 17.99 4.37 -6.63
N PRO A 470 18.18 4.80 -7.90
CA PRO A 470 17.78 3.98 -9.03
C PRO A 470 18.78 2.84 -9.28
N ASN A 471 18.26 1.67 -9.64
CA ASN A 471 19.08 0.48 -9.92
C ASN A 471 19.74 0.61 -11.31
N GLY A 472 21.04 0.93 -11.36
CA GLY A 472 21.78 1.03 -12.62
C GLY A 472 23.19 1.57 -12.45
N SER A 473 24.13 1.16 -13.30
CA SER A 473 25.55 1.53 -13.19
C SER A 473 25.87 3.00 -13.54
N SER A 474 24.91 3.70 -14.14
CA SER A 474 24.99 5.11 -14.52
C SER A 474 24.00 6.01 -13.77
N SER A 475 23.05 5.44 -13.02
CA SER A 475 22.00 6.20 -12.35
C SER A 475 22.44 6.71 -10.98
N ARG A 476 22.16 7.99 -10.74
CA ARG A 476 22.57 8.71 -9.52
C ARG A 476 21.44 8.77 -8.50
N PRO A 477 21.72 8.65 -7.18
CA PRO A 477 20.73 8.92 -6.14
C PRO A 477 20.22 10.35 -6.23
N ARG A 478 18.92 10.56 -6.01
CA ARG A 478 18.28 11.88 -5.98
C ARG A 478 17.40 12.03 -4.74
N LEU A 479 17.48 13.18 -4.07
CA LEU A 479 16.64 13.54 -2.93
C LEU A 479 15.83 14.78 -3.29
N ALA A 480 14.50 14.67 -3.21
CA ALA A 480 13.60 15.81 -3.23
C ALA A 480 13.18 16.16 -1.80
N LEU A 481 13.05 17.45 -1.53
CA LEU A 481 12.55 18.00 -0.28
C LEU A 481 11.56 19.13 -0.53
N GLY A 482 10.51 19.16 0.29
CA GLY A 482 9.46 20.17 0.28
C GLY A 482 9.36 20.78 1.66
N LYS A 483 9.11 22.08 1.72
CA LYS A 483 9.05 22.84 2.98
C LYS A 483 7.66 23.40 3.26
N GLY A 484 7.45 23.74 4.54
CA GLY A 484 6.25 24.43 5.03
C GLY A 484 5.97 25.78 4.35
N ALA A 485 7.01 26.43 3.81
CA ALA A 485 6.92 27.69 3.06
C ALA A 485 6.77 27.53 1.54
N GLY A 486 6.44 26.33 1.04
CA GLY A 486 6.20 26.09 -0.40
C GLY A 486 7.45 25.92 -1.27
N GLN A 487 8.65 26.06 -0.72
CA GLN A 487 9.89 25.73 -1.42
C GLN A 487 9.97 24.22 -1.74
N VAL A 488 10.35 23.90 -2.98
CA VAL A 488 10.78 22.57 -3.42
C VAL A 488 12.25 22.63 -3.81
N SER A 489 13.05 21.66 -3.37
CA SER A 489 14.45 21.52 -3.77
C SER A 489 14.79 20.08 -4.11
N VAL A 490 15.72 19.89 -5.04
CA VAL A 490 16.23 18.60 -5.49
C VAL A 490 17.75 18.60 -5.44
N CYS A 491 18.33 17.57 -4.84
CA CYS A 491 19.76 17.28 -4.85
C CYS A 491 20.03 15.95 -5.56
N GLU A 492 20.94 15.94 -6.54
CA GLU A 492 21.51 14.73 -7.14
C GLU A 492 22.88 14.42 -6.53
N PHE A 493 23.15 13.15 -6.23
CA PHE A 493 24.39 12.71 -5.59
C PHE A 493 25.24 11.80 -6.49
N ASP A 494 26.55 11.78 -6.25
CA ASP A 494 27.42 10.72 -6.76
C ASP A 494 27.40 9.46 -5.88
N SER A 495 28.23 8.47 -6.22
CA SER A 495 28.40 7.23 -5.44
C SER A 495 29.03 7.44 -4.05
N THR A 496 29.55 8.62 -3.75
CA THR A 496 30.09 9.00 -2.43
C THR A 496 29.10 9.82 -1.59
N TRP A 497 27.86 9.98 -2.09
CA TRP A 497 26.83 10.83 -1.50
C TRP A 497 27.20 12.32 -1.44
N MET A 498 28.07 12.77 -2.35
CA MET A 498 28.36 14.18 -2.56
C MET A 498 27.37 14.78 -3.57
N CYS A 499 26.83 15.95 -3.24
CA CYS A 499 25.87 16.64 -4.09
C CYS A 499 26.57 17.17 -5.36
N THR A 500 26.15 16.67 -6.52
CA THR A 500 26.73 17.00 -7.84
C THR A 500 25.91 18.04 -8.60
N GLN A 501 24.59 18.01 -8.43
CA GLN A 501 23.66 19.02 -8.96
C GLN A 501 22.60 19.33 -7.91
N ARG A 502 22.14 20.58 -7.87
CA ARG A 502 21.09 21.03 -6.98
C ARG A 502 20.22 22.07 -7.66
N GLY A 503 18.92 21.76 -7.78
CA GLY A 503 17.90 22.70 -8.25
C GLY A 503 16.98 23.11 -7.10
N ASP A 504 16.84 24.41 -6.88
CA ASP A 504 15.96 25.00 -5.86
C ASP A 504 14.88 25.85 -6.53
N GLN A 505 13.61 25.65 -6.16
CA GLN A 505 12.48 26.51 -6.53
C GLN A 505 11.85 27.07 -5.25
N SER A 506 12.22 28.31 -4.91
CA SER A 506 11.79 29.00 -3.68
C SER A 506 10.31 29.39 -3.68
N THR A 507 9.71 29.53 -4.86
CA THR A 507 8.29 29.85 -5.08
C THR A 507 7.62 28.73 -5.91
N ALA A 508 7.93 27.47 -5.60
CA ALA A 508 7.30 26.32 -6.25
C ALA A 508 5.81 26.19 -5.87
N HIS A 509 5.43 26.67 -4.69
CA HIS A 509 4.10 26.62 -4.13
C HIS A 509 3.88 27.84 -3.20
N ASP A 510 2.63 28.29 -3.07
CA ASP A 510 2.27 29.42 -2.18
C ASP A 510 1.97 28.96 -0.73
N GLN A 511 1.81 27.65 -0.52
CA GLN A 511 1.58 27.03 0.78
C GLN A 511 2.45 25.78 0.97
N VAL A 512 2.27 25.09 2.11
CA VAL A 512 3.03 23.88 2.45
C VAL A 512 2.92 22.80 1.38
N VAL A 513 4.09 22.31 0.94
CA VAL A 513 4.20 21.11 0.09
C VAL A 513 3.76 19.90 0.93
N THR A 514 2.66 19.26 0.55
CA THR A 514 2.05 18.15 1.31
C THR A 514 2.42 16.77 0.82
N GLY A 515 2.97 16.67 -0.40
CA GLY A 515 3.42 15.40 -0.95
C GLY A 515 4.48 15.63 -2.03
N LEU A 516 5.46 14.72 -2.05
CA LEU A 516 6.50 14.61 -3.08
C LEU A 516 6.67 13.14 -3.45
N ILE A 517 6.80 12.85 -4.74
CA ILE A 517 7.09 11.49 -5.22
C ILE A 517 7.86 11.49 -6.54
N TRP A 518 8.85 10.59 -6.63
CA TRP A 518 9.64 10.35 -7.84
C TRP A 518 9.02 9.25 -8.69
N THR A 519 9.14 9.36 -10.01
CA THR A 519 9.06 8.21 -10.92
C THR A 519 10.27 7.28 -10.69
N THR A 520 10.14 5.97 -10.97
CA THR A 520 11.19 4.98 -10.64
C THR A 520 12.50 5.11 -11.42
N ASP A 521 12.49 5.84 -12.54
CA ASP A 521 13.68 6.25 -13.29
C ASP A 521 14.36 7.51 -12.71
N GLY A 522 13.73 8.17 -11.72
CA GLY A 522 14.17 9.43 -11.16
C GLY A 522 14.09 10.62 -12.11
N ARG A 523 13.44 10.49 -13.29
CA ARG A 523 13.34 11.57 -14.29
C ARG A 523 12.40 12.67 -13.84
N PHE A 524 11.19 12.31 -13.41
CA PHE A 524 10.16 13.26 -13.01
C PHE A 524 9.88 13.21 -11.50
N LEU A 525 9.70 14.39 -10.92
CA LEU A 525 9.22 14.59 -9.56
C LEU A 525 7.84 15.23 -9.62
N TYR A 526 6.89 14.74 -8.83
CA TYR A 526 5.59 15.39 -8.65
C TYR A 526 5.48 16.00 -7.25
N SER A 527 4.94 17.23 -7.16
CA SER A 527 4.66 17.91 -5.90
C SER A 527 3.21 18.38 -5.82
N CYS A 528 2.60 18.27 -4.65
CA CYS A 528 1.25 18.78 -4.37
C CYS A 528 1.22 19.60 -3.08
N SER A 529 0.31 20.57 -2.98
CA SER A 529 0.30 21.60 -1.95
C SER A 529 -1.10 22.06 -1.54
N GLN A 530 -1.19 22.71 -0.38
CA GLN A 530 -2.40 23.37 0.13
C GLN A 530 -2.76 24.66 -0.63
N ASP A 531 -1.95 25.10 -1.60
CA ASP A 531 -2.36 26.12 -2.58
C ASP A 531 -3.33 25.59 -3.66
N ASN A 532 -3.69 24.30 -3.58
CA ASN A 532 -4.54 23.60 -4.55
C ASN A 532 -3.88 23.41 -5.93
N VAL A 533 -2.54 23.42 -5.98
CA VAL A 533 -1.73 23.16 -7.19
C VAL A 533 -0.97 21.84 -7.09
N LEU A 534 -0.83 21.19 -8.25
CA LEU A 534 -0.03 20.00 -8.49
C LEU A 534 0.97 20.33 -9.60
N HIS A 535 2.27 20.17 -9.35
CA HIS A 535 3.33 20.39 -10.33
C HIS A 535 4.05 19.09 -10.68
N ALA A 536 4.47 18.99 -11.94
CA ALA A 536 5.50 18.06 -12.39
C ALA A 536 6.83 18.84 -12.53
N TRP A 537 7.95 18.18 -12.27
CA TRP A 537 9.29 18.78 -12.36
C TRP A 537 10.27 17.84 -13.04
N GLU A 538 11.21 18.43 -13.78
CA GLU A 538 12.36 17.76 -14.37
C GLU A 538 13.64 18.50 -13.95
N LEU A 539 14.67 17.77 -13.50
CA LEU A 539 15.96 18.34 -13.15
C LEU A 539 16.89 18.29 -14.38
N LEU A 540 17.21 19.46 -14.94
CA LEU A 540 18.05 19.61 -16.12
C LEU A 540 19.23 20.53 -15.79
N GLU A 541 20.46 20.00 -15.91
CA GLU A 541 21.72 20.74 -15.70
C GLU A 541 21.85 21.48 -14.35
N GLY A 542 21.08 21.05 -13.34
CA GLY A 542 21.00 21.70 -12.02
C GLY A 542 19.85 22.69 -11.87
N GLU A 543 19.11 23.03 -12.92
CA GLU A 543 17.86 23.79 -12.81
C GLU A 543 16.66 22.85 -12.66
N LEU A 544 15.75 23.18 -11.73
CA LEU A 544 14.50 22.44 -11.53
C LEU A 544 13.40 23.11 -12.36
N CYS A 545 13.05 22.52 -13.50
CA CYS A 545 12.09 23.06 -14.44
C CYS A 545 10.67 22.58 -14.11
N SER A 546 9.69 23.49 -14.06
CA SER A 546 8.28 23.13 -13.93
C SER A 546 7.72 22.64 -15.26
N LEU A 547 6.92 21.58 -15.23
CA LEU A 547 6.25 20.99 -16.38
C LEU A 547 4.73 20.97 -16.16
N PRO A 548 3.91 21.08 -17.22
CA PRO A 548 2.49 20.81 -17.13
C PRO A 548 2.26 19.33 -16.76
N VAL A 549 1.37 19.09 -15.79
CA VAL A 549 0.92 17.74 -15.45
C VAL A 549 -0.01 17.25 -16.55
N THR A 550 0.42 16.23 -17.30
CA THR A 550 -0.36 15.74 -18.45
C THR A 550 -1.38 14.70 -17.98
N ASP A 551 -2.61 15.14 -17.64
CA ASP A 551 -3.70 14.22 -17.28
C ASP A 551 -4.36 13.59 -18.51
N CYS A 552 -3.96 12.34 -18.80
CA CYS A 552 -4.55 11.56 -19.89
C CYS A 552 -5.83 10.79 -19.50
N SER A 553 -6.46 11.06 -18.34
CA SER A 553 -7.75 10.44 -17.96
C SER A 553 -8.87 10.74 -18.96
N SER A 554 -8.83 11.92 -19.59
CA SER A 554 -9.77 12.30 -20.65
C SER A 554 -9.60 11.49 -21.95
N ILE A 555 -8.38 10.98 -22.21
CA ILE A 555 -8.08 10.08 -23.32
C ILE A 555 -8.62 8.68 -23.02
N LEU A 556 -8.31 8.17 -21.83
CA LEU A 556 -8.53 6.76 -21.48
C LEU A 556 -9.97 6.40 -21.11
N LYS A 557 -10.90 7.38 -21.03
CA LYS A 557 -12.35 7.22 -20.85
C LYS A 557 -12.76 5.94 -20.11
N THR A 558 -12.27 5.77 -18.89
CA THR A 558 -12.61 4.60 -18.08
C THR A 558 -14.08 4.70 -17.69
N GLU A 559 -14.94 3.88 -18.31
CA GLU A 559 -16.34 3.70 -17.91
C GLU A 559 -16.40 2.98 -16.55
N THR A 560 -16.06 3.68 -15.48
CA THR A 560 -16.40 3.24 -14.13
C THR A 560 -17.92 3.35 -13.95
N PRO A 561 -18.56 2.35 -13.33
CA PRO A 561 -19.98 2.44 -12.99
C PRO A 561 -20.21 3.66 -12.08
N GLN A 562 -21.35 4.32 -12.26
CA GLN A 562 -21.67 5.65 -11.73
C GLN A 562 -21.68 5.76 -10.19
N ILE A 563 -20.48 5.81 -9.60
CA ILE A 563 -20.16 6.66 -8.44
C ILE A 563 -19.20 7.78 -8.92
N ALA A 564 -19.42 8.25 -10.14
CA ALA A 564 -18.91 9.56 -10.54
C ALA A 564 -19.58 10.58 -9.61
N MET A 565 -18.82 11.20 -8.72
CA MET A 565 -19.35 12.27 -7.92
C MET A 565 -19.54 13.49 -8.81
N ASP A 566 -20.78 13.99 -8.89
CA ASP A 566 -21.13 15.28 -9.50
C ASP A 566 -20.65 16.46 -8.63
N LEU A 567 -19.39 16.41 -8.19
CA LEU A 567 -18.70 17.49 -7.48
C LEU A 567 -17.90 18.30 -8.52
N PRO A 568 -18.32 19.53 -8.84
CA PRO A 568 -17.55 20.36 -9.76
C PRO A 568 -16.18 20.71 -9.16
N ALA A 569 -15.16 20.88 -10.01
CA ALA A 569 -13.78 21.10 -9.57
C ALA A 569 -13.60 22.32 -8.64
N SER A 570 -14.53 23.29 -8.67
CA SER A 570 -14.61 24.44 -7.76
C SER A 570 -14.88 24.09 -6.29
N VAL A 571 -15.34 22.87 -6.01
CA VAL A 571 -15.63 22.37 -4.66
C VAL A 571 -14.40 21.70 -4.04
N LEU A 572 -13.47 21.23 -4.87
CA LEU A 572 -12.29 20.48 -4.45
C LEU A 572 -11.18 21.44 -4.03
N ASP A 573 -10.72 21.26 -2.80
CA ASP A 573 -9.72 22.11 -2.17
C ASP A 573 -8.38 21.38 -1.99
N LEU A 574 -7.45 22.07 -1.32
CA LEU A 574 -6.24 21.61 -0.63
C LEU A 574 -5.80 20.17 -0.95
N TYR A 575 -4.63 20.01 -1.57
CA TYR A 575 -4.00 18.69 -1.66
C TYR A 575 -3.39 18.28 -0.32
N TYR A 576 -3.56 16.99 0.04
CA TYR A 576 -3.06 16.40 1.28
C TYR A 576 -2.11 15.22 1.07
N GLY A 577 -1.79 14.85 -0.17
CA GLY A 577 -0.85 13.76 -0.45
C GLY A 577 -0.98 13.19 -1.85
N ILE A 578 0.05 12.42 -2.22
CA ILE A 578 0.27 11.86 -3.56
C ILE A 578 0.92 10.47 -3.45
N ALA A 579 0.52 9.53 -4.30
CA ALA A 579 1.11 8.21 -4.41
C ALA A 579 1.08 7.71 -5.86
N LEU A 580 2.05 6.89 -6.27
CA LEU A 580 2.12 6.28 -7.61
C LEU A 580 1.78 4.79 -7.53
N SER A 581 1.21 4.26 -8.61
CA SER A 581 0.96 2.82 -8.78
C SER A 581 2.27 2.04 -8.95
N PRO A 582 2.31 0.73 -8.65
CA PRO A 582 3.55 -0.06 -8.75
C PRO A 582 4.20 -0.09 -10.14
N GLY A 583 3.41 -0.06 -11.22
CA GLY A 583 3.88 0.07 -12.60
C GLY A 583 4.08 1.51 -13.06
N MET A 584 3.88 2.53 -12.21
CA MET A 584 4.14 3.95 -12.48
C MET A 584 3.35 4.54 -13.67
N LEU A 585 2.13 4.03 -13.92
CA LEU A 585 1.23 4.53 -14.97
C LEU A 585 0.04 5.34 -14.40
N THR A 586 -0.30 5.15 -13.13
CA THR A 586 -1.40 5.84 -12.43
C THR A 586 -0.88 6.57 -11.19
N MET A 587 -1.45 7.72 -10.91
CA MET A 587 -1.13 8.57 -9.76
C MET A 587 -2.39 8.84 -8.94
N ALA A 588 -2.38 8.48 -7.66
CA ALA A 588 -3.45 8.75 -6.71
C ALA A 588 -3.14 10.01 -5.91
N VAL A 589 -4.13 10.89 -5.78
CA VAL A 589 -4.00 12.18 -5.10
C VAL A 589 -5.20 12.39 -4.19
N VAL A 590 -4.99 12.90 -2.97
CA VAL A 590 -6.07 13.16 -2.01
C VAL A 590 -6.32 14.65 -1.83
N ARG A 591 -7.60 15.04 -1.92
CA ARG A 591 -8.09 16.44 -1.86
C ARG A 591 -9.13 16.62 -0.76
N GLY A 592 -9.22 17.84 -0.25
CA GLY A 592 -10.32 18.27 0.61
C GLY A 592 -11.61 18.56 -0.17
N VAL A 593 -12.75 18.55 0.52
CA VAL A 593 -14.04 19.03 0.00
C VAL A 593 -14.43 20.29 0.77
N THR A 594 -14.68 21.40 0.08
CA THR A 594 -15.19 22.63 0.71
C THR A 594 -16.64 22.41 1.18
N ALA A 595 -16.82 22.23 2.50
CA ALA A 595 -18.10 21.87 3.10
C ALA A 595 -19.22 22.90 2.87
N ASP A 596 -18.87 24.17 2.61
CA ASP A 596 -19.81 25.26 2.34
C ASP A 596 -20.31 25.29 0.89
N MET A 597 -19.65 24.59 -0.03
CA MET A 597 -19.97 24.54 -1.47
C MET A 597 -20.75 23.28 -1.87
N VAL A 598 -21.11 22.43 -0.90
CA VAL A 598 -21.85 21.18 -1.07
C VAL A 598 -23.13 21.16 -0.23
N ASP A 599 -24.05 20.25 -0.55
CA ASP A 599 -25.26 20.08 0.27
C ASP A 599 -24.92 19.70 1.72
N GLN A 600 -25.31 20.56 2.67
CA GLN A 600 -25.00 20.39 4.11
C GLN A 600 -25.78 19.27 4.81
N MET A 601 -26.88 18.79 4.22
CA MET A 601 -27.68 17.69 4.76
C MET A 601 -27.16 16.33 4.29
N TYR A 602 -26.67 16.22 3.06
CA TYR A 602 -26.27 14.97 2.43
C TYR A 602 -24.76 14.91 2.14
N GLN A 603 -24.24 15.78 1.27
CA GLN A 603 -22.89 15.69 0.74
C GLN A 603 -21.82 16.03 1.80
N ALA A 604 -21.92 17.17 2.51
CA ALA A 604 -20.96 17.58 3.54
C ALA A 604 -20.78 16.57 4.69
N ARG A 605 -21.77 15.69 4.87
CA ARG A 605 -21.77 14.66 5.92
C ARG A 605 -21.13 13.36 5.45
N ALA A 606 -21.33 12.99 4.19
CA ALA A 606 -20.86 11.73 3.59
C ALA A 606 -19.50 11.84 2.86
N GLN A 607 -19.16 13.03 2.35
CA GLN A 607 -18.05 13.27 1.43
C GLN A 607 -17.19 14.43 1.98
N LYS A 608 -16.05 14.10 2.60
CA LYS A 608 -15.18 15.08 3.28
C LYS A 608 -13.76 15.15 2.71
N GLY A 609 -13.40 14.17 1.90
CA GLY A 609 -12.25 14.20 1.02
C GLY A 609 -12.54 13.41 -0.24
N VAL A 610 -11.68 13.54 -1.24
CA VAL A 610 -11.79 12.81 -2.51
C VAL A 610 -10.43 12.24 -2.89
N VAL A 611 -10.41 10.99 -3.35
CA VAL A 611 -9.25 10.39 -4.03
C VAL A 611 -9.44 10.58 -5.53
N HIS A 612 -8.48 11.22 -6.18
CA HIS A 612 -8.42 11.37 -7.63
C HIS A 612 -7.35 10.43 -8.20
N LEU A 613 -7.68 9.68 -9.26
CA LEU A 613 -6.70 8.95 -10.05
C LEU A 613 -6.41 9.71 -11.35
N PHE A 614 -5.13 9.92 -11.62
CA PHE A 614 -4.60 10.55 -12.85
C PHE A 614 -3.77 9.52 -13.63
N TRP A 615 -3.84 9.57 -14.96
CA TRP A 615 -3.10 8.67 -15.84
C TRP A 615 -1.90 9.39 -16.48
N MET A 616 -0.69 8.89 -16.22
CA MET A 616 0.57 9.63 -16.41
C MET A 616 1.47 9.12 -17.54
N GLY A 617 1.02 8.17 -18.36
CA GLY A 617 1.85 7.55 -19.42
C GLY A 617 2.23 8.47 -20.59
N CYS A 618 1.82 9.73 -20.55
CA CYS A 618 1.99 10.74 -21.59
C CYS A 618 2.77 11.99 -21.11
N GLN A 619 3.45 11.92 -19.96
CA GLN A 619 4.20 13.06 -19.42
C GLN A 619 5.38 13.43 -20.34
N LYS A 620 5.30 14.60 -21.01
CA LYS A 620 6.33 15.12 -21.90
C LYS A 620 7.51 15.71 -21.12
N THR A 621 8.72 15.58 -21.66
CA THR A 621 9.94 16.27 -21.18
C THR A 621 9.94 17.73 -21.62
N LYS A 622 10.77 18.56 -20.97
CA LYS A 622 10.93 19.98 -21.35
C LYS A 622 11.32 20.15 -22.81
N SER A 623 12.26 19.34 -23.31
CA SER A 623 12.74 19.40 -24.71
C SER A 623 11.62 19.17 -25.73
N SER A 624 10.72 18.22 -25.46
CA SER A 624 9.57 17.91 -26.31
C SER A 624 8.57 19.07 -26.35
N LEU A 625 8.39 19.78 -25.23
CA LEU A 625 7.53 20.97 -25.17
C LEU A 625 8.14 22.16 -25.93
N GLU A 626 9.45 22.41 -25.80
CA GLU A 626 10.15 23.47 -26.52
C GLU A 626 10.10 23.25 -28.06
N GLU A 627 10.21 22.01 -28.52
CA GLU A 627 10.01 21.64 -29.95
C GLU A 627 8.57 21.90 -30.42
N LEU A 628 7.57 21.58 -29.60
CA LEU A 628 6.15 21.75 -29.92
C LEU A 628 5.73 23.23 -29.95
N GLU A 629 6.22 24.04 -29.02
CA GLU A 629 6.06 25.50 -29.01
C GLU A 629 6.73 26.17 -30.22
N SER A 630 7.89 25.65 -30.67
CA SER A 630 8.59 26.19 -31.84
C SER A 630 7.87 25.93 -33.17
N SER A 631 7.06 24.86 -33.23
CA SER A 631 6.37 24.42 -34.45
C SER A 631 4.91 24.90 -34.53
N THR A 632 4.27 25.20 -33.39
CA THR A 632 2.86 25.63 -33.33
C THR A 632 2.70 26.98 -32.62
N GLY A 633 2.67 28.07 -33.41
CA GLY A 633 2.48 29.44 -32.91
C GLY A 633 1.08 29.78 -32.37
N THR A 634 0.37 28.81 -31.79
CA THR A 634 -0.99 28.94 -31.24
C THR A 634 -1.11 28.12 -29.95
N PRO A 635 -1.77 28.63 -28.89
CA PRO A 635 -1.88 27.91 -27.63
C PRO A 635 -2.63 26.58 -27.79
N ILE A 636 -1.97 25.48 -27.40
CA ILE A 636 -2.37 24.11 -27.71
C ILE A 636 -3.66 23.74 -26.98
N ALA A 637 -4.75 23.60 -27.74
CA ALA A 637 -6.05 23.18 -27.24
C ALA A 637 -6.26 21.66 -27.40
N LYS A 638 -5.74 20.88 -26.44
CA LYS A 638 -6.18 19.50 -26.10
C LYS A 638 -6.60 18.57 -27.26
N SER A 639 -5.82 18.50 -28.35
CA SER A 639 -5.93 17.42 -29.34
C SER A 639 -4.84 16.40 -29.08
N ILE A 640 -5.20 15.12 -29.06
CA ILE A 640 -4.26 14.01 -28.84
C ILE A 640 -3.31 13.93 -30.04
N GLU A 641 -2.01 13.92 -29.77
CA GLU A 641 -0.96 13.81 -30.78
C GLU A 641 -0.51 12.35 -30.95
N ALA A 642 0.03 11.99 -32.13
CA ALA A 642 0.55 10.64 -32.36
C ALA A 642 1.68 10.28 -31.36
N ASP A 643 2.49 11.28 -31.00
CA ASP A 643 3.59 11.17 -30.05
C ASP A 643 3.11 10.83 -28.63
N ASP A 644 1.87 11.18 -28.26
CA ASP A 644 1.30 10.81 -26.95
C ASP A 644 1.16 9.28 -26.83
N PHE A 645 0.82 8.59 -27.93
CA PHE A 645 0.69 7.12 -27.95
C PHE A 645 2.05 6.41 -27.93
N GLU A 646 3.07 6.94 -28.61
CA GLU A 646 4.44 6.39 -28.54
C GLU A 646 5.07 6.63 -27.15
N ASN A 647 4.74 7.72 -26.46
CA ASN A 647 5.07 7.92 -25.05
C ASN A 647 4.38 6.87 -24.16
N TRP A 648 3.08 6.63 -24.33
CA TRP A 648 2.34 5.58 -23.62
C TRP A 648 2.97 4.20 -23.82
N LYS A 649 3.30 3.85 -25.06
CA LYS A 649 3.99 2.62 -25.43
C LYS A 649 5.35 2.52 -24.75
N SER A 650 6.16 3.57 -24.83
CA SER A 650 7.50 3.61 -24.20
C SER A 650 7.43 3.43 -22.69
N GLN A 651 6.48 4.09 -22.03
CA GLN A 651 6.29 3.96 -20.58
C GLN A 651 5.77 2.56 -20.20
N ILE A 652 4.82 1.99 -20.93
CA ILE A 652 4.33 0.62 -20.68
C ILE A 652 5.46 -0.42 -20.86
N LEU A 653 6.29 -0.29 -21.91
CA LEU A 653 7.45 -1.16 -22.11
C LEU A 653 8.48 -1.03 -20.98
N PHE A 654 8.72 0.20 -20.48
CA PHE A 654 9.58 0.46 -19.34
C PHE A 654 9.01 -0.16 -18.04
N SER A 655 7.71 -0.05 -17.80
CA SER A 655 7.02 -0.68 -16.68
C SER A 655 7.10 -2.20 -16.74
N LEU A 656 6.81 -2.82 -17.90
CA LEU A 656 6.92 -4.28 -18.10
C LEU A 656 8.33 -4.79 -17.76
N ARG A 657 9.38 -4.13 -18.27
CA ARG A 657 10.78 -4.47 -17.98
C ARG A 657 11.14 -4.35 -16.49
N GLN A 658 10.59 -3.36 -15.79
CA GLN A 658 10.76 -3.28 -14.33
C GLN A 658 10.09 -4.43 -13.58
N MET A 659 8.98 -4.96 -14.11
CA MET A 659 8.28 -6.09 -13.49
C MET A 659 8.94 -7.45 -13.77
N GLU A 660 9.94 -7.52 -14.66
CA GLU A 660 10.77 -8.71 -14.90
C GLU A 660 11.76 -8.99 -13.75
N ASP A 661 12.03 -8.02 -12.88
CA ASP A 661 12.83 -8.20 -11.67
C ASP A 661 12.11 -9.16 -10.68
N PRO A 662 12.66 -10.35 -10.38
CA PRO A 662 12.01 -11.32 -9.49
C PRO A 662 12.03 -10.89 -8.02
N THR A 663 12.85 -9.90 -7.64
CA THR A 663 12.84 -9.32 -6.28
C THR A 663 11.63 -8.41 -6.05
N ARG A 664 10.96 -7.99 -7.14
CA ARG A 664 9.76 -7.15 -7.08
C ARG A 664 8.49 -8.00 -7.07
N PRO A 665 7.47 -7.62 -6.29
CA PRO A 665 6.16 -8.29 -6.31
C PRO A 665 5.47 -8.08 -7.67
N LEU A 666 4.79 -9.11 -8.19
CA LEU A 666 4.15 -9.01 -9.51
C LEU A 666 2.75 -8.40 -9.42
N ASN A 667 2.66 -7.16 -9.88
CA ASN A 667 1.43 -6.39 -9.95
C ASN A 667 1.36 -5.66 -11.31
N LEU A 668 0.45 -6.10 -12.18
CA LEU A 668 0.30 -5.60 -13.55
C LEU A 668 -1.02 -4.82 -13.73
N TRP A 669 -1.69 -4.42 -12.64
CA TRP A 669 -3.04 -3.85 -12.74
C TRP A 669 -3.09 -2.58 -13.60
N ASP A 670 -2.18 -1.64 -13.37
CA ASP A 670 -2.13 -0.35 -14.08
C ASP A 670 -1.73 -0.52 -15.54
N ILE A 671 -0.80 -1.45 -15.83
CA ILE A 671 -0.44 -1.85 -17.20
C ILE A 671 -1.65 -2.45 -17.93
N LEU A 672 -2.36 -3.42 -17.33
CA LEU A 672 -3.53 -4.06 -17.91
C LEU A 672 -4.68 -3.06 -18.13
N ALA A 673 -4.92 -2.18 -17.16
CA ALA A 673 -5.92 -1.14 -17.23
C ALA A 673 -5.60 -0.10 -18.33
N ALA A 674 -4.34 0.35 -18.42
CA ALA A 674 -3.88 1.24 -19.48
C ALA A 674 -4.02 0.61 -20.87
N LEU A 675 -3.55 -0.63 -21.07
CA LEU A 675 -3.68 -1.35 -22.35
C LEU A 675 -5.16 -1.58 -22.74
N SER A 676 -6.01 -1.90 -21.77
CA SER A 676 -7.46 -2.06 -21.98
C SER A 676 -8.13 -0.73 -22.37
N ALA A 677 -7.69 0.38 -21.79
CA ALA A 677 -8.23 1.72 -22.05
C ALA A 677 -7.66 2.38 -23.33
N LEU A 678 -6.45 2.03 -23.75
CA LEU A 678 -5.86 2.45 -25.03
C LEU A 678 -6.53 1.77 -26.23
N LYS A 679 -7.01 0.53 -26.06
CA LYS A 679 -7.66 -0.26 -27.12
C LYS A 679 -8.80 0.47 -27.85
N PRO A 680 -9.83 1.05 -27.18
CA PRO A 680 -10.91 1.76 -27.87
C PRO A 680 -10.49 3.12 -28.47
N VAL A 681 -9.32 3.65 -28.12
CA VAL A 681 -8.82 4.96 -28.60
C VAL A 681 -7.93 4.81 -29.83
N THR A 682 -7.14 3.75 -29.89
CA THR A 682 -6.16 3.47 -30.95
C THR A 682 -6.69 2.36 -31.89
N ASN A 683 -6.24 1.12 -31.68
CA ASN A 683 -6.80 -0.11 -32.24
C ASN A 683 -6.33 -1.30 -31.39
N ALA A 684 -6.94 -2.47 -31.56
CA ALA A 684 -6.42 -3.73 -31.01
C ALA A 684 -4.97 -4.01 -31.51
N GLU A 685 -4.68 -3.71 -32.77
CA GLU A 685 -3.35 -3.86 -33.39
C GLU A 685 -2.25 -3.08 -32.66
N PHE A 686 -2.50 -1.82 -32.27
CA PHE A 686 -1.52 -1.01 -31.55
C PHE A 686 -1.15 -1.64 -30.21
N VAL A 687 -2.16 -2.09 -29.45
CA VAL A 687 -1.97 -2.80 -28.17
C VAL A 687 -1.21 -4.12 -28.37
N VAL A 688 -1.50 -4.88 -29.43
CA VAL A 688 -0.74 -6.09 -29.80
C VAL A 688 0.71 -5.76 -30.17
N SER A 689 0.97 -4.64 -30.85
CA SER A 689 2.34 -4.22 -31.18
C SER A 689 3.19 -3.93 -29.94
N ILE A 690 2.61 -3.36 -28.87
CA ILE A 690 3.31 -3.16 -27.59
C ILE A 690 3.71 -4.50 -26.96
N ILE A 691 2.82 -5.49 -27.02
CA ILE A 691 3.10 -6.84 -26.51
C ILE A 691 4.20 -7.50 -27.35
N LEU A 692 4.13 -7.42 -28.67
CA LEU A 692 5.14 -7.98 -29.57
C LEU A 692 6.51 -7.28 -29.42
N ASP A 693 6.55 -5.96 -29.26
CA ASP A 693 7.79 -5.22 -28.97
C ASP A 693 8.41 -5.70 -27.64
N TRP A 694 7.60 -5.96 -26.61
CA TRP A 694 8.09 -6.55 -25.36
C TRP A 694 8.57 -7.99 -25.54
N VAL A 695 7.80 -8.88 -26.19
CA VAL A 695 8.20 -10.28 -26.44
C VAL A 695 9.48 -10.35 -27.28
N SER A 696 9.66 -9.43 -28.23
CA SER A 696 10.86 -9.36 -29.08
C SER A 696 12.17 -9.16 -28.31
N THR A 697 12.13 -8.71 -27.04
CA THR A 697 13.36 -8.58 -26.23
C THR A 697 13.94 -9.91 -25.76
N TRP A 698 13.17 -11.01 -25.85
CA TRP A 698 13.59 -12.36 -25.46
C TRP A 698 13.23 -13.47 -26.48
N CYS A 699 12.46 -13.14 -27.52
CA CYS A 699 12.14 -13.99 -28.66
C CYS A 699 12.68 -13.38 -29.97
N GLU A 700 13.71 -14.02 -30.54
CA GLU A 700 14.28 -13.63 -31.84
C GLU A 700 13.34 -13.99 -33.00
N GLY A 701 13.37 -13.19 -34.08
CA GLY A 701 12.67 -13.48 -35.33
C GLY A 701 11.22 -13.01 -35.44
N LEU A 702 10.63 -12.47 -34.37
CA LEU A 702 9.34 -11.75 -34.45
C LEU A 702 9.50 -10.40 -35.16
N ASN A 703 8.47 -10.00 -35.90
CA ASN A 703 8.36 -8.66 -36.48
C ASN A 703 7.25 -7.88 -35.75
N PRO A 704 7.56 -6.96 -34.82
CA PRO A 704 6.54 -6.23 -34.05
C PRO A 704 5.60 -5.35 -34.88
N ARG A 705 5.98 -5.07 -36.15
CA ARG A 705 5.14 -4.31 -37.09
C ARG A 705 4.06 -5.15 -37.76
N ASP A 706 4.13 -6.47 -37.66
CA ASP A 706 3.14 -7.39 -38.20
C ASP A 706 2.40 -8.05 -37.03
N THR A 707 1.25 -7.49 -36.67
CA THR A 707 0.44 -7.91 -35.53
C THR A 707 -0.16 -9.31 -35.71
N HIS A 708 -0.27 -9.80 -36.95
CA HIS A 708 -0.73 -11.17 -37.20
C HIS A 708 0.31 -12.22 -36.78
N THR A 709 1.59 -11.85 -36.61
CA THR A 709 2.64 -12.79 -36.14
C THR A 709 2.33 -13.44 -34.80
N LEU A 710 1.59 -12.76 -33.90
CA LEU A 710 1.17 -13.32 -32.61
C LEU A 710 0.29 -14.59 -32.77
N TYR A 711 -0.43 -14.69 -33.88
CA TYR A 711 -1.39 -15.75 -34.19
C TYR A 711 -0.78 -16.76 -35.19
N THR A 712 -0.05 -16.28 -36.20
CA THR A 712 0.50 -17.11 -37.28
C THR A 712 1.86 -17.74 -36.97
N SER A 713 2.67 -17.13 -36.12
CA SER A 713 4.09 -17.51 -35.90
C SER A 713 4.29 -18.30 -34.60
N LEU A 714 3.32 -19.17 -34.26
CA LEU A 714 3.33 -19.98 -33.04
C LEU A 714 4.62 -20.81 -32.87
N ASP A 715 5.17 -21.38 -33.95
CA ASP A 715 6.38 -22.21 -33.88
C ASP A 715 7.60 -21.42 -33.36
N ILE A 716 7.72 -20.13 -33.73
CA ILE A 716 8.79 -19.24 -33.27
C ILE A 716 8.61 -18.94 -31.78
N LEU A 717 7.37 -18.62 -31.37
CA LEU A 717 7.04 -18.37 -29.97
C LEU A 717 7.31 -19.62 -29.12
N HIS A 718 6.85 -20.80 -29.55
CA HIS A 718 7.10 -22.08 -28.89
C HIS A 718 8.60 -22.39 -28.73
N ALA A 719 9.42 -22.15 -29.76
CA ALA A 719 10.87 -22.31 -29.66
C ALA A 719 11.50 -21.36 -28.61
N SER A 720 11.03 -20.12 -28.53
CA SER A 720 11.51 -19.12 -27.57
C SER A 720 11.10 -19.36 -26.11
N LEU A 721 10.13 -20.24 -25.84
CA LEU A 721 9.73 -20.56 -24.46
C LEU A 721 10.89 -21.13 -23.63
N ALA A 722 11.92 -21.71 -24.27
CA ALA A 722 13.13 -22.16 -23.60
C ALA A 722 14.04 -21.00 -23.13
N SER A 723 14.19 -19.93 -23.92
CA SER A 723 15.07 -18.79 -23.61
C SER A 723 14.48 -17.87 -22.55
N ALA A 724 13.16 -17.73 -22.51
CA ALA A 724 12.45 -16.88 -21.54
C ALA A 724 12.64 -17.32 -20.08
N SER A 725 12.66 -16.34 -19.17
CA SER A 725 12.62 -16.54 -17.71
C SER A 725 11.24 -16.94 -17.21
N CYS A 726 11.17 -17.59 -16.05
CA CYS A 726 9.88 -17.88 -15.41
C CYS A 726 9.05 -16.60 -15.19
N ARG A 727 9.71 -15.48 -14.87
CA ARG A 727 9.05 -14.20 -14.66
C ARG A 727 8.45 -13.60 -15.94
N GLN A 728 9.18 -13.65 -17.06
CA GLN A 728 8.65 -13.26 -18.37
C GLN A 728 7.47 -14.14 -18.78
N LEU A 729 7.58 -15.47 -18.65
CA LEU A 729 6.47 -16.40 -18.95
C LEU A 729 5.24 -16.12 -18.07
N GLN A 730 5.42 -15.80 -16.78
CA GLN A 730 4.34 -15.42 -15.87
C GLN A 730 3.66 -14.10 -16.28
N ILE A 731 4.43 -13.06 -16.64
CA ILE A 731 3.89 -11.80 -17.19
C ILE A 731 3.08 -12.09 -18.47
N PHE A 732 3.61 -12.93 -19.36
CA PHE A 732 2.93 -13.26 -20.62
C PHE A 732 1.63 -14.05 -20.37
N CYS A 733 1.62 -15.00 -19.44
CA CYS A 733 0.39 -15.67 -18.97
C CYS A 733 -0.68 -14.69 -18.47
N VAL A 734 -0.29 -13.63 -17.74
CA VAL A 734 -1.24 -12.60 -17.29
C VAL A 734 -1.79 -11.79 -18.48
N LEU A 735 -0.92 -11.37 -19.41
CA LEU A 735 -1.35 -10.66 -20.63
C LEU A 735 -2.30 -11.51 -21.49
N TYR A 736 -2.02 -12.81 -21.66
CA TYR A 736 -2.94 -13.74 -22.31
C TYR A 736 -4.28 -13.80 -21.59
N ARG A 737 -4.30 -14.10 -20.29
CA ARG A 737 -5.54 -14.36 -19.55
C ARG A 737 -6.40 -13.13 -19.29
N GLN A 738 -5.79 -11.99 -19.02
CA GLN A 738 -6.51 -10.78 -18.58
C GLN A 738 -6.78 -9.79 -19.72
N LEU A 739 -5.96 -9.78 -20.79
CA LEU A 739 -6.11 -8.84 -21.90
C LEU A 739 -6.59 -9.54 -23.19
N LEU A 740 -5.81 -10.48 -23.73
CA LEU A 740 -6.10 -11.09 -25.04
C LEU A 740 -7.32 -12.02 -25.00
N LEU A 741 -7.39 -12.88 -23.98
CA LEU A 741 -8.46 -13.85 -23.73
C LEU A 741 -9.37 -13.43 -22.57
N GLY A 742 -9.38 -12.15 -22.17
CA GLY A 742 -10.14 -11.66 -21.00
C GLY A 742 -11.67 -11.83 -21.06
N HIS A 743 -12.22 -12.19 -22.22
CA HIS A 743 -13.62 -12.57 -22.41
C HIS A 743 -13.90 -14.04 -22.03
N CYS A 744 -12.88 -14.91 -22.05
CA CYS A 744 -12.97 -16.29 -21.59
C CYS A 744 -12.89 -16.36 -20.06
N ARG A 745 -13.69 -17.26 -19.44
CA ARG A 745 -13.60 -17.50 -17.99
C ARG A 745 -12.28 -18.21 -17.64
N SER A 746 -11.58 -17.72 -16.61
CA SER A 746 -10.33 -18.33 -16.13
C SER A 746 -10.48 -19.81 -15.75
N GLU A 747 -11.65 -20.25 -15.27
CA GLU A 747 -11.93 -21.67 -15.00
C GLU A 747 -11.96 -22.53 -16.27
N VAL A 748 -12.38 -21.97 -17.41
CA VAL A 748 -12.42 -22.67 -18.70
C VAL A 748 -11.02 -22.71 -19.30
N LEU A 749 -10.29 -21.59 -19.28
CA LEU A 749 -8.88 -21.53 -19.73
C LEU A 749 -7.97 -22.45 -18.91
N SER A 750 -8.24 -22.63 -17.61
CA SER A 750 -7.53 -23.59 -16.75
C SER A 750 -8.09 -25.02 -16.82
N GLY A 751 -9.01 -25.34 -17.73
CA GLY A 751 -9.57 -26.69 -17.86
C GLY A 751 -10.36 -27.20 -16.64
N ARG A 752 -10.76 -26.31 -15.71
CA ARG A 752 -11.44 -26.69 -14.46
C ARG A 752 -12.93 -26.98 -14.64
N THR A 753 -13.56 -26.40 -15.65
CA THR A 753 -15.00 -26.58 -15.94
C THR A 753 -15.23 -26.55 -17.44
N SER A 754 -16.00 -27.50 -17.97
CA SER A 754 -16.43 -27.46 -19.37
C SER A 754 -17.52 -26.40 -19.55
N ILE A 755 -17.61 -25.83 -20.75
CA ILE A 755 -18.59 -24.79 -21.10
C ILE A 755 -20.04 -25.29 -20.83
N GLU A 756 -20.27 -26.57 -21.06
CA GLU A 756 -21.56 -27.28 -20.88
C GLU A 756 -22.03 -27.39 -19.42
N GLN A 757 -21.14 -27.21 -18.41
CA GLN A 757 -21.50 -27.31 -16.98
C GLN A 757 -21.96 -25.97 -16.37
N LEU A 758 -22.18 -24.93 -17.19
CA LEU A 758 -22.46 -23.56 -16.75
C LEU A 758 -23.96 -23.18 -16.83
N ASP A 759 -24.81 -23.94 -16.16
CA ASP A 759 -26.25 -23.67 -16.04
C ASP A 759 -26.58 -22.48 -15.10
N ALA A 760 -26.25 -21.25 -15.51
CA ALA A 760 -26.96 -20.02 -15.15
C ALA A 760 -26.38 -18.76 -15.83
N PRO A 761 -27.21 -17.86 -16.39
CA PRO A 761 -26.83 -16.47 -16.65
C PRO A 761 -26.89 -15.65 -15.34
N LEU A 762 -26.06 -16.01 -14.36
CA LEU A 762 -25.89 -15.19 -13.15
C LEU A 762 -24.99 -13.98 -13.42
N GLU A 763 -25.24 -12.88 -12.70
CA GLU A 763 -24.57 -11.58 -12.92
C GLU A 763 -23.04 -11.73 -12.99
N ARG A 764 -22.45 -11.14 -14.03
CA ARG A 764 -20.99 -11.14 -14.26
C ARG A 764 -20.30 -10.59 -13.01
N THR A 765 -19.43 -11.40 -12.40
CA THR A 765 -18.38 -10.91 -11.50
C THR A 765 -17.65 -9.77 -12.20
N VAL A 766 -17.43 -8.67 -11.48
CA VAL A 766 -16.83 -7.46 -12.05
C VAL A 766 -15.31 -7.63 -12.15
N SER A 767 -14.88 -8.46 -13.11
CA SER A 767 -13.53 -8.33 -13.67
C SER A 767 -13.47 -7.07 -14.55
N LEU A 768 -12.28 -6.51 -14.65
CA LEU A 768 -11.96 -5.26 -15.35
C LEU A 768 -12.07 -5.45 -16.89
N GLY A 769 -13.28 -5.63 -17.41
CA GLY A 769 -13.46 -6.08 -18.80
C GLY A 769 -14.87 -5.99 -19.40
N LYS A 770 -15.80 -5.19 -18.83
CA LYS A 770 -17.18 -5.12 -19.36
C LYS A 770 -17.28 -4.63 -20.82
N ASN A 771 -16.33 -3.81 -21.28
CA ASN A 771 -16.25 -3.27 -22.64
C ASN A 771 -14.93 -3.63 -23.37
N ALA A 772 -14.23 -4.69 -22.97
CA ALA A 772 -13.12 -5.22 -23.77
C ALA A 772 -13.71 -5.84 -25.06
N GLY A 773 -13.81 -5.05 -26.12
CA GLY A 773 -14.07 -5.57 -27.47
C GLY A 773 -13.04 -6.66 -27.80
N HIS A 774 -13.37 -7.62 -28.65
CA HIS A 774 -12.43 -8.71 -28.94
C HIS A 774 -11.07 -8.17 -29.46
N PHE A 775 -9.97 -8.76 -29.00
CA PHE A 775 -8.64 -8.62 -29.62
C PHE A 775 -8.44 -9.64 -30.76
N ILE A 776 -9.55 -10.17 -31.26
CA ILE A 776 -9.63 -11.42 -32.00
C ILE A 776 -10.72 -11.20 -33.04
N HIS A 777 -10.38 -11.47 -34.29
CA HIS A 777 -11.25 -11.28 -35.45
C HIS A 777 -11.83 -12.61 -35.95
N SER A 778 -11.26 -13.76 -35.54
CA SER A 778 -11.76 -15.09 -35.88
C SER A 778 -11.68 -16.11 -34.74
N ALA A 779 -12.50 -17.16 -34.78
CA ALA A 779 -12.40 -18.28 -33.82
C ALA A 779 -11.06 -19.04 -33.94
N ASP A 780 -10.48 -19.08 -35.13
CA ASP A 780 -9.18 -19.74 -35.38
C ASP A 780 -8.04 -19.03 -34.63
N GLU A 781 -8.05 -17.68 -34.62
CA GLU A 781 -7.14 -16.86 -33.80
C GLU A 781 -7.33 -17.12 -32.31
N GLU A 782 -8.56 -17.25 -31.82
CA GLU A 782 -8.85 -17.57 -30.41
C GLU A 782 -8.25 -18.92 -30.00
N ASP A 783 -8.42 -19.94 -30.84
CA ASP A 783 -7.90 -21.28 -30.59
C ASP A 783 -6.38 -21.35 -30.74
N GLN A 784 -5.77 -20.53 -31.60
CA GLN A 784 -4.31 -20.33 -31.66
C GLN A 784 -3.77 -19.73 -30.36
N LEU A 785 -4.38 -18.66 -29.84
CA LEU A 785 -3.97 -18.04 -28.57
C LEU A 785 -4.17 -18.99 -27.37
N LYS A 786 -5.26 -19.78 -27.34
CA LYS A 786 -5.49 -20.83 -26.31
C LYS A 786 -4.41 -21.91 -26.34
N LYS A 787 -4.03 -22.40 -27.53
CA LYS A 787 -2.93 -23.36 -27.70
C LYS A 787 -1.62 -22.77 -27.18
N HIS A 788 -1.31 -21.53 -27.55
CA HIS A 788 -0.08 -20.89 -27.09
C HIS A 788 -0.04 -20.71 -25.56
N LEU A 789 -1.12 -20.19 -24.96
CA LEU A 789 -1.26 -20.11 -23.50
C LEU A 789 -1.06 -21.48 -22.84
N SER A 790 -1.64 -22.53 -23.40
CA SER A 790 -1.50 -23.90 -22.89
C SER A 790 -0.02 -24.34 -22.88
N SER A 791 0.76 -24.01 -23.92
CA SER A 791 2.19 -24.32 -23.97
C SER A 791 3.04 -23.47 -23.03
N VAL A 792 2.72 -22.18 -22.83
CA VAL A 792 3.40 -21.32 -21.82
C VAL A 792 3.17 -21.88 -20.41
N GLU A 793 1.96 -22.33 -20.11
CA GLU A 793 1.64 -22.94 -18.82
C GLU A 793 2.23 -24.33 -18.65
N HIS A 794 2.27 -25.11 -19.74
CA HIS A 794 2.93 -26.41 -19.76
C HIS A 794 4.45 -26.25 -19.53
N GLU A 795 5.10 -25.26 -20.13
CA GLU A 795 6.49 -24.88 -19.89
C GLU A 795 6.76 -24.55 -18.41
N LEU A 796 5.95 -23.66 -17.82
CA LEU A 796 6.04 -23.30 -16.40
C LEU A 796 5.83 -24.51 -15.48
N ARG A 797 4.91 -25.42 -15.83
CA ARG A 797 4.66 -26.68 -15.11
C ARG A 797 5.86 -27.62 -15.16
N GLN A 798 6.46 -27.81 -16.34
CA GLN A 798 7.66 -28.63 -16.49
C GLN A 798 8.83 -28.09 -15.63
N ARG A 799 9.05 -26.77 -15.62
CA ARG A 799 10.08 -26.14 -14.78
C ARG A 799 9.81 -26.34 -13.29
N LEU A 800 8.55 -26.26 -12.85
CA LEU A 800 8.14 -26.47 -11.46
C LEU A 800 8.41 -27.92 -11.02
N TYR A 801 8.07 -28.89 -11.85
CA TYR A 801 8.27 -30.31 -11.58
C TYR A 801 9.74 -30.71 -11.64
N PHE A 802 10.52 -30.14 -12.57
CA PHE A 802 11.97 -30.30 -12.61
C PHE A 802 12.64 -29.78 -11.34
N GLY A 803 12.27 -28.58 -10.88
CA GLY A 803 12.76 -28.04 -9.60
C GLY A 803 12.35 -28.91 -8.42
N THR A 804 11.12 -29.43 -8.42
CA THR A 804 10.59 -30.31 -7.36
C THR A 804 11.36 -31.63 -7.31
N LEU A 805 11.51 -32.35 -8.43
CA LEU A 805 12.25 -33.62 -8.49
C LEU A 805 13.74 -33.43 -8.15
N SER A 806 14.34 -32.31 -8.57
CA SER A 806 15.71 -31.95 -8.22
C SER A 806 15.87 -31.75 -6.71
N LEU A 807 14.91 -31.08 -6.05
CA LEU A 807 14.86 -30.92 -4.59
C LEU A 807 14.89 -32.27 -3.87
N VAL A 808 14.03 -33.22 -4.28
CA VAL A 808 13.98 -34.55 -3.65
C VAL A 808 15.26 -35.36 -3.89
N SER A 809 16.08 -35.00 -4.89
CA SER A 809 17.38 -35.65 -5.15
C SER A 809 18.54 -35.05 -4.35
N CYS A 810 18.35 -33.89 -3.71
CA CYS A 810 19.39 -33.19 -2.94
C CYS A 810 19.20 -33.26 -1.41
N LEU A 811 18.11 -33.87 -0.91
CA LEU A 811 17.74 -33.83 0.51
C LEU A 811 17.83 -35.22 1.16
N GLU A 812 18.52 -35.28 2.30
CA GLU A 812 18.73 -36.51 3.09
C GLU A 812 17.64 -36.76 4.15
N SER A 813 16.69 -35.83 4.36
CA SER A 813 15.64 -35.92 5.39
C SER A 813 14.26 -35.51 4.89
N ALA A 814 13.23 -36.32 5.20
CA ALA A 814 11.86 -36.11 4.73
C ALA A 814 11.12 -34.95 5.44
N GLU A 815 11.33 -34.79 6.75
CA GLU A 815 10.59 -33.82 7.59
C GLU A 815 10.70 -32.36 7.11
N GLN A 816 11.81 -31.97 6.48
CA GLN A 816 11.98 -30.60 5.97
C GLN A 816 11.18 -30.32 4.68
N LEU A 817 10.76 -31.37 3.96
CA LEU A 817 10.10 -31.25 2.65
C LEU A 817 8.58 -31.40 2.76
N GLU A 818 8.09 -32.27 3.65
CA GLU A 818 6.66 -32.40 4.00
C GLU A 818 6.02 -31.04 4.37
N ASN A 819 6.72 -30.27 5.20
CA ASN A 819 6.30 -28.94 5.65
C ASN A 819 6.26 -27.87 4.54
N ARG A 820 6.73 -28.17 3.32
CA ARG A 820 6.88 -27.19 2.22
C ARG A 820 5.99 -27.48 1.02
N LEU A 821 5.97 -28.72 0.56
CA LEU A 821 5.27 -29.14 -0.68
C LEU A 821 4.12 -30.13 -0.45
N GLY A 822 3.89 -30.54 0.81
CA GLY A 822 2.97 -31.61 1.19
C GLY A 822 3.68 -32.96 1.25
N ASP A 823 2.89 -34.02 1.41
CA ASP A 823 3.38 -35.41 1.52
C ASP A 823 4.15 -35.83 0.26
N MET A 824 5.47 -35.93 0.39
CA MET A 824 6.36 -36.21 -0.74
C MET A 824 6.33 -37.67 -1.21
N GLU A 825 5.86 -38.59 -0.37
CA GLU A 825 5.62 -39.99 -0.77
C GLU A 825 4.43 -40.07 -1.74
N VAL A 826 3.47 -39.14 -1.64
CA VAL A 826 2.34 -39.00 -2.58
C VAL A 826 2.68 -38.09 -3.76
N VAL A 827 3.36 -36.97 -3.54
CA VAL A 827 3.64 -35.96 -4.59
C VAL A 827 4.67 -36.46 -5.61
N THR A 828 5.70 -37.19 -5.19
CA THR A 828 6.74 -37.66 -6.12
C THR A 828 6.18 -38.64 -7.17
N PRO A 829 5.41 -39.69 -6.82
CA PRO A 829 4.75 -40.54 -7.80
C PRO A 829 3.81 -39.79 -8.74
N LEU A 830 2.98 -38.85 -8.24
CA LEU A 830 2.06 -38.07 -9.08
C LEU A 830 2.79 -37.24 -10.14
N ILE A 831 3.93 -36.64 -9.79
CA ILE A 831 4.77 -35.90 -10.74
C ILE A 831 5.42 -36.85 -11.76
N VAL A 832 5.93 -38.00 -11.33
CA VAL A 832 6.49 -39.02 -12.23
C VAL A 832 5.43 -39.55 -13.19
N ASP A 833 4.25 -39.92 -12.72
CA ASP A 833 3.11 -40.35 -13.54
C ASP A 833 2.72 -39.28 -14.58
N TRP A 834 2.70 -38.01 -14.18
CA TRP A 834 2.45 -36.90 -15.11
C TRP A 834 3.52 -36.81 -16.20
N VAL A 835 4.81 -36.90 -15.84
CA VAL A 835 5.90 -36.86 -16.82
C VAL A 835 5.86 -38.09 -17.74
N VAL A 836 5.55 -39.27 -17.21
CA VAL A 836 5.40 -40.52 -17.97
C VAL A 836 4.24 -40.42 -18.98
N ALA A 837 3.12 -39.82 -18.59
CA ALA A 837 1.99 -39.59 -19.49
C ALA A 837 2.27 -38.54 -20.59
N ASN A 838 3.22 -37.61 -20.37
CA ASN A 838 3.52 -36.49 -21.27
C ASN A 838 4.94 -36.54 -21.86
N LYS A 839 5.58 -37.73 -21.93
CA LYS A 839 7.01 -37.87 -22.31
C LYS A 839 7.43 -37.20 -23.62
N SER A 840 6.54 -37.13 -24.62
CA SER A 840 6.82 -36.51 -25.91
C SER A 840 6.86 -34.97 -25.89
N GLU A 841 6.24 -34.36 -24.88
CA GLU A 841 6.15 -32.90 -24.71
C GLU A 841 7.14 -32.38 -23.64
N CYS A 842 7.57 -33.26 -22.73
CA CYS A 842 8.54 -32.96 -21.68
C CYS A 842 9.98 -32.77 -22.20
N PHE A 843 10.71 -31.80 -21.65
CA PHE A 843 12.12 -31.60 -21.99
C PHE A 843 13.01 -32.75 -21.46
N PRO A 844 14.11 -33.12 -22.15
CA PRO A 844 14.81 -34.38 -21.89
C PRO A 844 15.30 -34.56 -20.45
N GLN A 845 15.79 -33.50 -19.81
CA GLN A 845 16.31 -33.57 -18.43
C GLN A 845 15.22 -33.87 -17.39
N LEU A 846 13.96 -33.44 -17.63
CA LEU A 846 12.82 -33.79 -16.78
C LEU A 846 12.43 -35.26 -16.95
N VAL A 847 12.43 -35.75 -18.20
CA VAL A 847 12.15 -37.17 -18.49
C VAL A 847 13.22 -38.07 -17.87
N GLN A 848 14.49 -37.68 -17.92
CA GLN A 848 15.58 -38.44 -17.30
C GLN A 848 15.38 -38.57 -15.78
N LEU A 849 15.12 -37.47 -15.05
CA LEU A 849 14.89 -37.51 -13.60
C LEU A 849 13.64 -38.34 -13.23
N ALA A 850 12.60 -38.31 -14.05
CA ALA A 850 11.41 -39.13 -13.83
C ALA A 850 11.70 -40.63 -14.07
N ASP A 851 12.45 -40.97 -15.11
CA ASP A 851 12.80 -42.35 -15.45
C ASP A 851 13.74 -42.97 -14.41
N GLU A 852 14.74 -42.22 -13.94
CA GLU A 852 15.60 -42.61 -12.81
C GLU A 852 14.76 -42.99 -11.57
N ARG A 853 13.73 -42.20 -11.23
CA ARG A 853 12.85 -42.49 -10.08
C ARG A 853 11.79 -43.56 -10.33
N SER A 854 11.31 -43.74 -11.56
CA SER A 854 10.38 -44.81 -11.92
C SER A 854 10.99 -46.22 -11.77
N SER A 855 12.32 -46.31 -11.79
CA SER A 855 13.08 -47.55 -11.61
C SER A 855 13.19 -47.99 -10.14
N ILE A 856 12.88 -47.10 -9.20
CA ILE A 856 12.84 -47.39 -7.77
C ILE A 856 11.44 -47.90 -7.46
N ASP A 857 11.36 -49.09 -6.86
CA ASP A 857 10.12 -49.86 -6.70
C ASP A 857 9.22 -49.26 -5.60
N MET A 858 8.59 -48.11 -5.90
CA MET A 858 7.66 -47.35 -5.05
C MET A 858 6.29 -48.05 -4.89
N SER A 859 6.35 -49.36 -4.65
CA SER A 859 5.25 -50.33 -4.52
C SER A 859 4.35 -50.10 -3.29
N SER A 860 4.58 -49.02 -2.54
CA SER A 860 3.81 -48.59 -1.36
C SER A 860 3.14 -47.22 -1.50
N ALA A 861 3.13 -46.60 -2.69
CA ALA A 861 2.40 -45.36 -2.94
C ALA A 861 0.89 -45.58 -2.75
N SER A 862 0.36 -45.25 -1.57
CA SER A 862 -1.06 -45.36 -1.26
C SER A 862 -1.84 -44.39 -2.15
N GLY A 863 -2.60 -44.94 -3.10
CA GLY A 863 -3.33 -44.14 -4.09
C GLY A 863 -4.24 -43.10 -3.44
N GLU A 864 -4.23 -41.88 -4.00
CA GLU A 864 -5.05 -40.76 -3.51
C GLU A 864 -6.51 -41.14 -3.33
N ARG A 865 -7.14 -40.65 -2.26
CA ARG A 865 -8.53 -40.96 -1.93
C ARG A 865 -9.42 -39.74 -2.03
N CYS A 866 -10.68 -39.98 -2.39
CA CYS A 866 -11.69 -38.94 -2.47
C CYS A 866 -12.13 -38.47 -1.09
N SER A 867 -12.02 -37.17 -0.81
CA SER A 867 -12.43 -36.57 0.49
C SER A 867 -13.92 -36.74 0.84
N PHE A 868 -14.77 -37.15 -0.11
CA PHE A 868 -16.21 -37.35 0.09
C PHE A 868 -16.63 -38.81 0.23
N CYS A 869 -15.90 -39.76 -0.37
CA CYS A 869 -16.31 -41.18 -0.42
C CYS A 869 -15.18 -42.19 -0.30
N ASP A 870 -13.95 -41.75 0.02
CA ASP A 870 -12.73 -42.54 0.26
C ASP A 870 -12.26 -43.47 -0.88
N THR A 871 -13.01 -43.55 -1.98
CA THR A 871 -12.61 -44.28 -3.19
C THR A 871 -11.35 -43.68 -3.81
N GLY A 872 -10.50 -44.54 -4.37
CA GLY A 872 -9.32 -44.12 -5.12
C GLY A 872 -9.61 -43.10 -6.24
N VAL A 873 -8.61 -42.27 -6.50
CA VAL A 873 -8.60 -41.20 -7.51
C VAL A 873 -7.40 -41.43 -8.44
N ARG A 874 -7.57 -41.21 -9.74
CA ARG A 874 -6.50 -41.31 -10.74
C ARG A 874 -6.05 -39.92 -11.21
N LEU A 875 -4.83 -39.85 -11.74
CA LEU A 875 -4.31 -38.65 -12.37
C LEU A 875 -4.72 -38.60 -13.85
N GLU A 876 -5.92 -38.08 -14.11
CA GLU A 876 -6.46 -37.89 -15.47
C GLU A 876 -6.17 -36.47 -16.03
N SER A 877 -6.12 -35.46 -15.15
CA SER A 877 -5.86 -34.06 -15.46
C SER A 877 -5.10 -33.41 -14.30
N PRO A 878 -4.23 -32.40 -14.54
CA PRO A 878 -3.47 -31.74 -13.48
C PRO A 878 -4.28 -30.77 -12.62
N GLU A 879 -5.50 -30.39 -13.02
CA GLU A 879 -6.28 -29.32 -12.35
C GLU A 879 -7.57 -29.84 -11.69
N VAL A 880 -8.12 -30.94 -12.22
CA VAL A 880 -9.36 -31.59 -11.76
C VAL A 880 -9.15 -33.09 -11.73
N ALA A 881 -9.71 -33.74 -10.72
CA ALA A 881 -9.78 -35.20 -10.66
C ALA A 881 -11.23 -35.65 -10.47
N TYR A 882 -11.52 -36.87 -10.89
CA TYR A 882 -12.79 -37.55 -10.59
C TYR A 882 -12.49 -38.80 -9.77
N CYS A 883 -13.27 -39.03 -8.71
CA CYS A 883 -13.14 -40.27 -7.97
C CYS A 883 -13.65 -41.47 -8.79
N ASN A 884 -13.25 -42.69 -8.41
CA ASN A 884 -13.73 -43.90 -9.05
C ASN A 884 -15.25 -44.12 -8.91
N GLY A 885 -15.95 -43.35 -8.06
CA GLY A 885 -17.40 -43.37 -7.90
C GLY A 885 -17.89 -44.43 -6.91
N VAL A 886 -19.10 -44.22 -6.40
CA VAL A 886 -19.83 -45.20 -5.57
C VAL A 886 -21.21 -45.37 -6.16
N GLU A 887 -21.72 -46.60 -6.21
CA GLU A 887 -23.12 -46.86 -6.57
C GLU A 887 -24.04 -46.30 -5.47
N SER A 888 -24.92 -45.38 -5.83
CA SER A 888 -25.96 -44.86 -4.96
C SER A 888 -27.34 -45.28 -5.48
N GLU A 889 -28.37 -45.20 -4.62
CA GLU A 889 -29.78 -45.44 -5.02
C GLU A 889 -30.27 -44.49 -6.14
N LYS A 890 -29.52 -43.42 -6.45
CA LYS A 890 -29.79 -42.46 -7.53
C LYS A 890 -28.89 -42.66 -8.77
N GLY A 891 -28.09 -43.73 -8.80
CA GLY A 891 -27.14 -44.05 -9.87
C GLY A 891 -25.68 -43.87 -9.46
N PHE A 892 -24.78 -44.05 -10.43
CA PHE A 892 -23.34 -43.98 -10.24
C PHE A 892 -22.84 -42.53 -10.34
N SER A 893 -22.48 -41.92 -9.22
CA SER A 893 -21.99 -40.54 -9.17
C SER A 893 -20.49 -40.47 -8.84
N LYS A 894 -19.70 -39.91 -9.75
CA LYS A 894 -18.30 -39.53 -9.48
C LYS A 894 -18.26 -38.13 -8.87
N HIS A 895 -17.53 -37.95 -7.77
CA HIS A 895 -17.26 -36.63 -7.20
C HIS A 895 -16.18 -35.91 -8.01
N LYS A 896 -16.42 -34.63 -8.34
CA LYS A 896 -15.45 -33.72 -8.96
C LYS A 896 -14.57 -33.09 -7.88
N LEU A 897 -13.27 -33.33 -7.96
CA LEU A 897 -12.26 -32.91 -7.00
C LEU A 897 -11.33 -31.87 -7.64
N GLN A 898 -10.78 -30.97 -6.82
CA GLN A 898 -9.76 -30.01 -7.27
C GLN A 898 -8.36 -30.57 -6.97
N ARG A 899 -7.40 -30.33 -7.86
CA ARG A 899 -5.99 -30.64 -7.62
C ARG A 899 -5.20 -29.39 -7.27
N CYS A 900 -4.18 -29.58 -6.44
CA CYS A 900 -3.19 -28.56 -6.13
C CYS A 900 -2.35 -28.29 -7.37
N CYS A 901 -2.35 -27.06 -7.87
CA CYS A 901 -1.62 -26.71 -9.09
C CYS A 901 -0.08 -26.73 -8.92
N ILE A 902 0.42 -27.00 -7.71
CA ILE A 902 1.84 -27.12 -7.38
C ILE A 902 2.23 -28.58 -7.18
N SER A 903 1.54 -29.28 -6.28
CA SER A 903 1.89 -30.64 -5.85
C SER A 903 1.12 -31.75 -6.56
N LEU A 904 0.25 -31.41 -7.51
CA LEU A 904 -0.78 -32.26 -8.15
C LEU A 904 -1.81 -32.88 -7.19
N GLN A 905 -1.53 -32.96 -5.88
CA GLN A 905 -2.37 -33.67 -4.92
C GLN A 905 -3.82 -33.17 -4.90
N VAL A 906 -4.79 -34.08 -4.73
CA VAL A 906 -6.19 -33.73 -4.46
C VAL A 906 -6.25 -32.79 -3.24
N CYS A 907 -6.82 -31.60 -3.42
CA CYS A 907 -6.92 -30.63 -2.34
C CYS A 907 -7.90 -31.09 -1.25
N PRO A 908 -7.60 -30.86 0.04
CA PRO A 908 -8.55 -31.08 1.13
C PRO A 908 -9.76 -30.13 1.01
N GLY A 909 -10.88 -30.47 1.67
CA GLY A 909 -12.10 -29.65 1.70
C GLY A 909 -12.01 -28.36 2.54
N ASN A 910 -10.80 -27.90 2.82
CA ASN A 910 -10.46 -26.77 3.68
C ASN A 910 -10.32 -25.46 2.86
N PRO A 911 -10.18 -24.28 3.50
CA PRO A 911 -9.79 -23.07 2.77
C PRO A 911 -8.37 -23.20 2.22
N LEU A 912 -8.22 -22.88 0.93
CA LEU A 912 -7.01 -23.09 0.15
C LEU A 912 -6.48 -21.76 -0.41
N TRP A 913 -5.23 -21.77 -0.85
CA TRP A 913 -4.69 -20.71 -1.68
C TRP A 913 -5.36 -20.72 -3.03
N TYR A 914 -5.86 -19.55 -3.45
CA TYR A 914 -6.56 -19.36 -4.71
C TYR A 914 -5.95 -18.18 -5.47
N CYS A 915 -5.72 -18.38 -6.77
CA CYS A 915 -5.29 -17.32 -7.66
C CYS A 915 -6.48 -16.70 -8.39
N SER A 916 -6.71 -15.40 -8.22
CA SER A 916 -7.75 -14.64 -8.91
C SER A 916 -7.55 -14.57 -10.43
N CYS A 917 -6.30 -14.53 -10.91
CA CYS A 917 -5.99 -14.51 -12.35
C CYS A 917 -6.22 -15.88 -13.02
N CYS A 918 -5.65 -16.95 -12.46
CA CYS A 918 -5.70 -18.28 -13.08
C CYS A 918 -6.86 -19.17 -12.60
N ALA A 919 -7.64 -18.75 -11.61
CA ALA A 919 -8.65 -19.56 -10.93
C ALA A 919 -8.11 -20.93 -10.43
N ARG A 920 -6.79 -21.01 -10.16
CA ARG A 920 -6.10 -22.22 -9.69
C ARG A 920 -6.05 -22.29 -8.17
N TRP A 921 -6.01 -23.52 -7.66
CA TRP A 921 -6.06 -23.85 -6.25
C TRP A 921 -4.75 -24.49 -5.80
N ALA A 922 -4.32 -24.21 -4.58
CA ALA A 922 -3.11 -24.77 -4.02
C ALA A 922 -3.27 -25.05 -2.51
N SER A 923 -2.87 -26.25 -2.10
CA SER A 923 -2.75 -26.66 -0.68
C SER A 923 -1.35 -26.39 -0.13
N ALA A 924 -0.33 -26.46 -0.98
CA ALA A 924 1.07 -26.12 -0.67
C ALA A 924 1.52 -24.88 -1.45
N LEU A 925 2.72 -24.36 -1.18
CA LEU A 925 3.26 -23.15 -1.80
C LEU A 925 4.56 -23.43 -2.56
N ALA A 926 4.81 -22.67 -3.64
CA ALA A 926 6.01 -22.85 -4.45
C ALA A 926 7.24 -22.15 -3.82
N PRO A 927 8.47 -22.69 -3.95
CA PRO A 927 9.68 -22.07 -3.42
C PRO A 927 10.02 -20.75 -4.16
N VAL A 928 10.57 -19.76 -3.45
CA VAL A 928 11.00 -18.44 -4.00
C VAL A 928 11.80 -18.59 -5.29
N SER A 929 12.78 -19.48 -5.25
CA SER A 929 13.74 -19.78 -6.32
C SER A 929 13.10 -20.18 -7.65
N PHE A 930 11.88 -20.76 -7.65
CA PHE A 930 11.15 -21.06 -8.88
C PHE A 930 10.78 -19.79 -9.66
N PHE A 931 10.43 -18.70 -8.96
CA PHE A 931 10.03 -17.42 -9.56
C PHE A 931 11.23 -16.65 -10.14
N SER A 932 12.45 -16.92 -9.65
CA SER A 932 13.70 -16.30 -10.13
C SER A 932 14.46 -17.11 -11.19
N LEU A 933 13.91 -18.23 -11.69
CA LEU A 933 14.57 -19.07 -12.71
C LEU A 933 14.74 -18.31 -14.05
N PRO A 934 15.99 -18.07 -14.51
CA PRO A 934 16.25 -17.14 -15.62
C PRO A 934 16.03 -17.74 -17.02
N SER A 935 16.32 -19.03 -17.24
CA SER A 935 16.06 -19.75 -18.51
C SER A 935 16.35 -21.25 -18.35
N ARG A 936 15.69 -22.13 -19.12
CA ARG A 936 16.09 -23.54 -19.24
C ARG A 936 17.49 -23.72 -19.84
N LEU A 937 17.91 -22.80 -20.71
CA LEU A 937 19.20 -22.88 -21.38
C LEU A 937 20.36 -22.46 -20.46
N SER A 938 20.07 -21.68 -19.41
CA SER A 938 21.03 -21.26 -18.39
C SER A 938 21.17 -22.21 -17.19
N SER A 939 20.28 -23.21 -17.04
CA SER A 939 20.36 -24.15 -15.92
C SER A 939 21.45 -25.21 -16.17
N GLY A 940 22.69 -24.88 -15.78
CA GLY A 940 23.73 -25.86 -15.55
C GLY A 940 23.37 -26.79 -14.37
N PRO A 941 24.14 -27.87 -14.14
CA PRO A 941 23.87 -28.79 -13.03
C PRO A 941 24.02 -28.07 -11.68
N ALA A 942 22.91 -27.91 -10.97
CA ALA A 942 22.79 -27.38 -9.60
C ALA A 942 23.56 -26.06 -9.34
N SER A 943 23.11 -24.96 -9.95
CA SER A 943 23.47 -23.60 -9.51
C SER A 943 22.88 -23.32 -8.12
N SER A 944 23.63 -23.69 -7.08
CA SER A 944 23.18 -23.89 -5.68
C SER A 944 22.06 -24.93 -5.53
N PRO A 945 21.97 -25.65 -4.39
CA PRO A 945 20.72 -26.32 -4.05
C PRO A 945 19.60 -25.28 -4.00
N LEU A 946 18.36 -25.74 -4.18
CA LEU A 946 17.16 -24.97 -3.86
C LEU A 946 17.12 -24.80 -2.33
N SER A 947 17.95 -23.88 -1.83
CA SER A 947 18.28 -23.71 -0.42
C SER A 947 17.09 -23.20 0.38
N GLN A 948 17.23 -23.24 1.70
CA GLN A 948 16.25 -23.17 2.79
C GLN A 948 15.23 -22.00 2.80
N GLN A 949 15.09 -21.22 1.72
CA GLN A 949 14.16 -20.11 1.53
C GLN A 949 12.70 -20.51 1.81
N SER A 950 11.96 -19.65 2.51
CA SER A 950 10.52 -19.79 2.76
C SER A 950 9.73 -19.87 1.44
N PRO A 951 8.64 -20.64 1.34
CA PRO A 951 7.84 -20.69 0.12
C PRO A 951 7.03 -19.40 -0.07
N LEU A 952 6.75 -19.00 -1.32
CA LEU A 952 5.98 -17.79 -1.63
C LEU A 952 4.48 -18.10 -1.83
N PRO A 953 3.59 -17.26 -1.30
CA PRO A 953 2.14 -17.33 -1.52
C PRO A 953 1.76 -16.78 -2.90
N ALA A 954 2.49 -17.13 -3.95
CA ALA A 954 2.28 -16.65 -5.32
C ALA A 954 1.95 -17.82 -6.27
N CYS A 955 1.13 -17.57 -7.30
CA CYS A 955 0.75 -18.60 -8.25
C CYS A 955 1.91 -18.91 -9.21
N PRO A 956 2.38 -20.18 -9.35
CA PRO A 956 3.54 -20.49 -10.20
C PRO A 956 3.31 -20.18 -11.69
N PHE A 957 2.05 -20.13 -12.14
CA PHE A 957 1.70 -19.90 -13.55
C PHE A 957 1.62 -18.44 -13.97
N CYS A 958 1.33 -17.52 -13.03
CA CYS A 958 1.11 -16.11 -13.35
C CYS A 958 1.78 -15.13 -12.38
N GLY A 959 2.54 -15.62 -11.40
CA GLY A 959 3.30 -14.84 -10.42
C GLY A 959 2.48 -13.97 -9.44
N ILE A 960 1.18 -13.82 -9.66
CA ILE A 960 0.28 -13.01 -8.82
C ILE A 960 0.10 -13.65 -7.44
N LEU A 961 0.13 -12.82 -6.40
CA LEU A 961 -0.14 -13.16 -5.01
C LEU A 961 -1.47 -13.92 -4.89
N MET A 962 -1.43 -15.13 -4.37
CA MET A 962 -2.61 -15.94 -4.06
C MET A 962 -3.23 -15.47 -2.76
N HIS A 963 -4.53 -15.67 -2.61
CA HIS A 963 -5.30 -15.28 -1.43
C HIS A 963 -6.13 -16.48 -0.96
N ARG A 964 -6.65 -16.40 0.25
CA ARG A 964 -7.72 -17.31 0.69
C ARG A 964 -8.94 -17.14 -0.24
N TYR A 965 -9.49 -18.24 -0.74
CA TYR A 965 -10.76 -18.16 -1.47
C TYR A 965 -11.89 -17.70 -0.53
N LEU A 966 -12.51 -16.57 -0.86
CA LEU A 966 -13.75 -16.10 -0.24
C LEU A 966 -14.86 -16.13 -1.30
N PRO A 967 -15.94 -16.90 -1.09
CA PRO A 967 -17.09 -16.91 -1.99
C PRO A 967 -17.67 -15.51 -2.22
N ASN A 968 -17.95 -15.15 -3.47
CA ASN A 968 -18.34 -13.78 -3.86
C ASN A 968 -19.55 -13.21 -3.09
N PHE A 969 -20.47 -14.05 -2.61
CA PHE A 969 -21.63 -13.62 -1.81
C PHE A 969 -21.27 -13.06 -0.43
N LEU A 970 -20.04 -13.31 0.05
CA LEU A 970 -19.50 -12.76 1.31
C LEU A 970 -18.72 -11.46 1.09
N LEU A 971 -18.45 -11.09 -0.16
CA LEU A 971 -17.72 -9.87 -0.55
C LEU A 971 -18.64 -8.79 -1.13
N SER A 972 -19.88 -9.13 -1.51
CA SER A 972 -20.83 -8.17 -2.05
C SER A 972 -21.51 -7.35 -0.94
N PRO A 973 -21.38 -6.01 -0.88
CA PRO A 973 -22.10 -5.15 0.07
C PRO A 973 -23.59 -4.96 -0.29
N LYS A 974 -24.22 -5.92 -1.00
CA LYS A 974 -25.64 -5.87 -1.44
C LYS A 974 -26.65 -6.24 -0.31
N LEU A 975 -26.22 -6.21 0.96
CA LEU A 975 -27.04 -6.55 2.13
C LEU A 975 -26.98 -5.46 3.22
N PHE A 976 -27.15 -4.19 2.81
CA PHE A 976 -27.60 -3.08 3.67
C PHE A 976 -28.48 -2.13 2.85
#